data_AF-A0A287D330-F1
#
_entry.id   AF-A0A287D330-F1
#
_cell.length_a   1.000
_cell.length_b   1.000
_cell.length_c   1.000
_cell.angle_alpha   90.00
_cell.angle_beta   90.00
_cell.angle_gamma   90.00
#
_symmetry.space_group_name_H-M   'P 1'
#
loop_
_entity.id
_entity.type
_entity.pdbx_description
1 polymer ?
#
loop_
_entity_poly.entity_id
_entity_poly.type
_entity_poly.pdbx_seq_one_letter_code
_entity_poly.pdbx_strand_id
1 'polypeptide(L)'
;MASGGSGGVSVPALWSEVNRYGQNGDFTRALKTVNKILQINKDDVTALHCKVVCLIQNGSFKEALNVINTHTKVLANNSLSFEKAYCEYRLNRIENALKTIESANQQTDKLKELYGQVLYRLERYDECLAVYRDLVRNSQDDYDEERKTNLSAVVAAQSNWEKVVPENLGLQEGTHELCYNAACALIGQGQLNQAMKILQKAEDLCRRSFSEDSDGTEEDPQAELAIIHGQMAYILQLQGRTEEALQLYNQIIKLKPTDVGLLAVIANNIITINKDQNVFDSKKKVKLTNAEGVEFKLSKKQLQAIEFNKALLAMYTNQAEQCRKISAGLQSQSPAHLLPVLIQAAQLCREKQHTKAIELLQEFSDQHPENAAEIKLTMAQLKISQGNISKACLILRSIEELKHKPGMVSALVTMYSHEEDIDSAIEVFTQAIQWYQNHQPKSPAHLSLIREAANFKLKYGRKKEAISDLEQLWKQNPKDIHTLAQLISAYSLVDPEKAKVLSKHLPSSDSMSLKVDVEALENSPGATYIRKKGGKVTGDSQPKEQGQGDLKKKKKKKKGKLPKNYDPKVTPDPERWLPMRERSYYRGRKKGKKKDQIGKGTQGATAGASSELDASKTVSSPPTSPRPGSAATVSASTSNIIPPRHQKPAGAPATKKKQQQKKKKGGKGGW
;
A
#
# COMPACT_ATOMS: atom_id res chain seq x y z
N MET A 1 -56.52 57.88 33.97
CA MET A 1 -55.58 56.86 34.44
C MET A 1 -56.04 55.51 33.92
N ALA A 2 -55.28 54.89 33.02
CA ALA A 2 -55.35 53.47 32.71
C ALA A 2 -53.97 53.09 32.16
N SER A 3 -53.07 52.72 33.06
CA SER A 3 -51.72 52.24 32.73
C SER A 3 -51.85 50.82 32.18
N GLY A 4 -51.64 50.66 30.87
CA GLY A 4 -51.55 49.36 30.21
C GLY A 4 -50.36 48.57 30.75
N GLY A 5 -50.63 47.45 31.41
CA GLY A 5 -49.62 46.50 31.86
C GLY A 5 -48.98 45.81 30.65
N SER A 6 -47.73 46.17 30.35
CA SER A 6 -46.88 45.38 29.46
C SER A 6 -46.60 44.03 30.13
N GLY A 7 -47.19 42.95 29.62
CA GLY A 7 -46.85 41.58 29.99
C GLY A 7 -45.41 41.26 29.56
N GLY A 8 -44.43 41.75 30.31
CA GLY A 8 -43.02 41.43 30.10
C GLY A 8 -42.77 39.96 30.41
N VAL A 9 -42.17 39.24 29.45
CA VAL A 9 -41.73 37.86 29.67
C VAL A 9 -40.75 37.83 30.86
N SER A 10 -41.09 37.08 31.91
CA SER A 10 -40.27 36.98 33.12
C SER A 10 -38.95 36.27 32.84
N VAL A 11 -37.81 36.90 33.15
CA VAL A 11 -36.45 36.33 32.96
C VAL A 11 -36.29 34.97 33.68
N PRO A 12 -36.75 34.77 34.93
CA PRO A 12 -36.79 33.46 35.57
C PRO A 12 -37.52 32.37 34.77
N ALA A 13 -38.63 32.71 34.11
CA ALA A 13 -39.37 31.75 33.28
C ALA A 13 -38.56 31.35 32.05
N LEU A 14 -37.85 32.29 31.42
CA LEU A 14 -36.93 32.00 30.32
C LEU A 14 -35.78 31.08 30.77
N TRP A 15 -35.23 31.28 31.96
CA TRP A 15 -34.20 30.37 32.52
C TRP A 15 -34.73 28.97 32.76
N SER A 16 -35.97 28.83 33.25
CA SER A 16 -36.63 27.53 33.38
C SER A 16 -36.81 26.83 32.03
N GLU A 17 -37.14 27.58 30.97
CA GLU A 17 -37.23 27.04 29.61
C GLU A 17 -35.87 26.61 29.06
N VAL A 18 -34.82 27.43 29.24
CA VAL A 18 -33.45 27.09 28.83
C VAL A 18 -32.99 25.79 29.50
N ASN A 19 -33.21 25.65 30.80
CA ASN A 19 -32.84 24.45 31.54
C ASN A 19 -33.59 23.21 31.02
N ARG A 20 -34.92 23.31 30.83
CA ARG A 20 -35.74 22.22 30.28
C ARG A 20 -35.28 21.81 28.87
N TYR A 21 -35.05 22.77 27.99
CA TYR A 21 -34.59 22.47 26.63
C TYR A 21 -33.17 21.87 26.63
N GLY A 22 -32.28 22.34 27.51
CA GLY A 22 -30.94 21.79 27.68
C GLY A 22 -30.94 20.34 28.16
N GLN A 23 -31.76 20.01 29.18
CA GLN A 23 -31.90 18.65 29.71
C GLN A 23 -32.49 17.68 28.66
N ASN A 24 -33.39 18.17 27.81
CA ASN A 24 -34.00 17.37 26.74
C ASN A 24 -33.12 17.28 25.47
N GLY A 25 -31.95 17.93 25.45
CA GLY A 25 -31.08 17.98 24.26
C GLY A 25 -31.61 18.86 23.11
N ASP A 26 -32.67 19.65 23.31
CA ASP A 26 -33.22 20.55 22.29
C ASP A 26 -32.45 21.89 22.27
N PHE A 27 -31.18 21.81 21.87
CA PHE A 27 -30.27 22.95 21.86
C PHE A 27 -30.66 24.04 20.86
N THR A 28 -31.48 23.73 19.86
CA THR A 28 -32.03 24.72 18.92
C THR A 28 -33.06 25.61 19.59
N ARG A 29 -34.00 25.05 20.38
CA ARG A 29 -34.95 25.86 21.15
C ARG A 29 -34.30 26.54 22.35
N ALA A 30 -33.36 25.88 23.02
CA ALA A 30 -32.56 26.50 24.07
C ALA A 30 -31.86 27.77 23.55
N LEU A 31 -31.19 27.69 22.39
CA LEU A 31 -30.51 28.84 21.78
C LEU A 31 -31.44 30.01 21.48
N LYS A 32 -32.64 29.75 20.96
CA LYS A 32 -33.65 30.79 20.73
C LYS A 32 -34.05 31.49 22.03
N THR A 33 -34.22 30.72 23.10
CA THR A 33 -34.63 31.22 24.42
C THR A 33 -33.49 32.00 25.09
N VAL A 34 -32.26 31.49 25.05
CA VAL A 34 -31.05 32.19 25.51
C VAL A 34 -30.87 33.53 24.80
N ASN A 35 -31.11 33.59 23.48
CA ASN A 35 -31.05 34.85 22.74
C ASN A 35 -32.08 35.87 23.24
N LYS A 36 -33.26 35.47 23.71
CA LYS A 36 -34.24 36.39 24.34
C LYS A 36 -33.72 36.94 25.66
N ILE A 37 -33.07 36.11 26.48
CA ILE A 37 -32.41 36.55 27.72
C ILE A 37 -31.32 37.58 27.41
N LEU A 38 -30.49 37.32 26.40
CA LEU A 38 -29.43 38.22 25.96
C LEU A 38 -29.93 39.53 25.32
N GLN A 39 -31.19 39.60 24.85
CA GLN A 39 -31.79 40.88 24.45
C GLN A 39 -32.11 41.77 25.66
N ILE A 40 -32.42 41.17 26.81
CA ILE A 40 -32.74 41.87 28.05
C ILE A 40 -31.44 42.25 28.79
N ASN A 41 -30.52 41.28 28.93
CA ASN A 41 -29.20 41.49 29.54
C ASN A 41 -28.09 40.97 28.61
N LYS A 42 -27.43 41.88 27.90
CA LYS A 42 -26.42 41.55 26.88
C LYS A 42 -25.13 40.95 27.44
N ASP A 43 -24.81 41.28 28.68
CA ASP A 43 -23.56 40.89 29.35
C ASP A 43 -23.79 39.78 30.41
N ASP A 44 -24.93 39.09 30.34
CA ASP A 44 -25.22 37.95 31.21
C ASP A 44 -24.26 36.79 30.88
N VAL A 45 -23.31 36.56 31.79
CA VAL A 45 -22.23 35.57 31.66
C VAL A 45 -22.78 34.15 31.47
N THR A 46 -23.81 33.78 32.25
CA THR A 46 -24.43 32.46 32.16
C THR A 46 -25.15 32.30 30.83
N ALA A 47 -25.85 33.33 30.35
CA ALA A 47 -26.57 33.26 29.08
C ALA A 47 -25.59 33.19 27.90
N LEU A 48 -24.47 33.92 27.96
CA LEU A 48 -23.39 33.82 26.99
C LEU A 48 -22.77 32.41 26.97
N HIS A 49 -22.55 31.80 28.14
CA HIS A 49 -22.06 30.42 28.23
C HIS A 49 -23.07 29.42 27.65
N CYS A 50 -24.34 29.48 28.05
CA CYS A 50 -25.39 28.62 27.49
C CYS A 50 -25.49 28.79 25.97
N LYS A 51 -25.36 30.01 25.44
CA LYS A 51 -25.34 30.28 24.00
C LYS A 51 -24.19 29.54 23.32
N VAL A 52 -22.98 29.63 23.87
CA VAL A 52 -21.80 28.92 23.35
C VAL A 52 -22.03 27.41 23.35
N VAL A 53 -22.52 26.84 24.45
CA VAL A 53 -22.81 25.40 24.54
C VAL A 53 -23.86 24.99 23.51
N CYS A 54 -24.97 25.72 23.38
CA CYS A 54 -25.99 25.40 22.37
C CYS A 54 -25.42 25.48 20.94
N LEU A 55 -24.56 26.46 20.66
CA LEU A 55 -23.91 26.57 19.34
C LEU A 55 -22.95 25.40 19.09
N ILE A 56 -22.19 24.96 20.08
CA ILE A 56 -21.31 23.79 19.99
C ILE A 56 -22.13 22.52 19.71
N GLN A 57 -23.20 22.30 20.47
CA GLN A 57 -24.05 21.12 20.33
C GLN A 57 -24.79 21.08 18.99
N ASN A 58 -25.14 22.24 18.43
CA ASN A 58 -25.70 22.35 17.08
C ASN A 58 -24.64 22.29 15.96
N GLY A 59 -23.35 22.13 16.27
CA GLY A 59 -22.25 22.07 15.30
C GLY A 59 -21.75 23.42 14.77
N SER A 60 -22.24 24.55 15.30
CA SER A 60 -21.88 25.91 14.89
C SER A 60 -20.60 26.41 15.59
N PHE A 61 -19.49 25.67 15.48
CA PHE A 61 -18.23 25.97 16.20
C PHE A 61 -17.65 27.36 15.88
N LYS A 62 -17.78 27.81 14.63
CA LYS A 62 -17.26 29.12 14.22
C LYS A 62 -18.03 30.27 14.86
N GLU A 63 -19.35 30.13 14.98
CA GLU A 63 -20.20 31.11 15.64
C GLU A 63 -19.98 31.11 17.15
N ALA A 64 -19.88 29.93 17.77
CA ALA A 64 -19.53 29.78 19.18
C ALA A 64 -18.20 30.50 19.49
N LEU A 65 -17.16 30.25 18.70
CA LEU A 65 -15.86 30.90 18.86
C LEU A 65 -15.94 32.43 18.67
N ASN A 66 -16.78 32.91 17.76
CA ASN A 66 -17.00 34.35 17.58
C ASN A 66 -17.68 34.97 18.82
N VAL A 67 -18.67 34.29 19.42
CA VAL A 67 -19.32 34.75 20.66
C VAL A 67 -18.29 34.88 21.78
N ILE A 68 -17.45 33.86 21.98
CA ILE A 68 -16.38 33.86 22.99
C ILE A 68 -15.43 35.04 22.78
N ASN A 69 -14.91 35.21 21.56
CA ASN A 69 -13.94 36.27 21.26
C ASN A 69 -14.54 37.68 21.39
N THR A 70 -15.82 37.85 21.02
CA THR A 70 -16.50 39.16 21.10
C THR A 70 -16.73 39.59 22.56
N HIS A 71 -17.01 38.64 23.45
CA HIS A 71 -17.32 38.91 24.86
C HIS A 71 -16.17 38.55 25.81
N THR A 72 -14.92 38.53 25.31
CA THR A 72 -13.74 38.10 26.07
C THR A 72 -13.61 38.79 27.43
N LYS A 73 -13.87 40.10 27.50
CA LYS A 73 -13.78 40.87 28.76
C LYS A 73 -14.84 40.45 29.79
N VAL A 74 -16.06 40.19 29.33
CA VAL A 74 -17.19 39.77 30.18
C VAL A 74 -16.99 38.33 30.68
N LEU A 75 -16.41 37.48 29.85
CA LEU A 75 -16.19 36.06 30.13
C LEU A 75 -14.87 35.76 30.84
N ALA A 76 -14.02 36.76 31.11
CA ALA A 76 -12.68 36.59 31.66
C ALA A 76 -12.63 35.78 32.98
N ASN A 77 -13.67 35.91 33.81
CA ASN A 77 -13.75 35.24 35.11
C ASN A 77 -14.45 33.87 35.07
N ASN A 78 -15.11 33.50 33.97
CA ASN A 78 -15.93 32.28 33.89
C ASN A 78 -15.30 31.18 33.02
N SER A 79 -13.96 31.21 32.88
CA SER A 79 -13.09 30.31 32.10
C SER A 79 -13.82 29.36 31.11
N LEU A 80 -14.18 29.89 29.93
CA LEU A 80 -14.65 29.09 28.79
C LEU A 80 -13.50 28.49 27.98
N SER A 81 -12.40 28.15 28.65
CA SER A 81 -11.17 27.69 28.02
C SER A 81 -11.40 26.36 27.28
N PHE A 82 -12.20 25.47 27.85
CA PHE A 82 -12.58 24.22 27.21
C PHE A 82 -13.40 24.44 25.94
N GLU A 83 -14.49 25.19 26.01
CA GLU A 83 -15.35 25.47 24.86
C GLU A 83 -14.59 26.16 23.74
N LYS A 84 -13.72 27.13 24.09
CA LYS A 84 -12.87 27.83 23.13
C LYS A 84 -11.91 26.87 22.44
N ALA A 85 -11.15 26.10 23.21
CA ALA A 85 -10.20 25.12 22.67
C ALA A 85 -10.91 24.06 21.83
N TYR A 86 -12.09 23.60 22.26
CA TYR A 86 -12.89 22.62 21.53
C TYR A 86 -13.37 23.19 20.19
N CYS A 87 -13.85 24.44 20.15
CA CYS A 87 -14.20 25.09 18.88
C CYS A 87 -12.98 25.23 17.96
N GLU A 88 -11.81 25.61 18.49
CA GLU A 88 -10.57 25.70 17.72
C GLU A 88 -10.16 24.33 17.16
N TYR A 89 -10.22 23.28 17.98
CA TYR A 89 -9.96 21.90 17.58
C TYR A 89 -10.90 21.42 16.46
N ARG A 90 -12.21 21.64 16.62
CA ARG A 90 -13.23 21.25 15.61
C ARG A 90 -13.12 22.04 14.30
N LEU A 91 -12.46 23.20 14.31
CA LEU A 91 -12.16 24.02 13.14
C LEU A 91 -10.77 23.75 12.55
N ASN A 92 -10.10 22.65 12.94
CA ASN A 92 -8.75 22.27 12.54
C ASN A 92 -7.67 23.34 12.84
N ARG A 93 -7.86 24.13 13.92
CA ARG A 93 -6.89 25.12 14.41
C ARG A 93 -6.13 24.55 15.60
N ILE A 94 -5.40 23.47 15.36
CA ILE A 94 -4.90 22.58 16.42
C ILE A 94 -3.87 23.27 17.31
N GLU A 95 -3.01 24.13 16.74
CA GLU A 95 -2.02 24.91 17.48
C GLU A 95 -2.68 25.98 18.37
N ASN A 96 -3.78 26.58 17.90
CA ASN A 96 -4.54 27.53 18.72
C ASN A 96 -5.24 26.82 19.87
N ALA A 97 -5.83 25.64 19.61
CA ALA A 97 -6.45 24.81 20.64
C ALA A 97 -5.43 24.44 21.72
N LEU A 98 -4.23 23.99 21.33
CA LEU A 98 -3.13 23.71 22.25
C LEU A 98 -2.82 24.92 23.14
N LYS A 99 -2.60 26.08 22.52
CA LYS A 99 -2.28 27.32 23.24
C LYS A 99 -3.39 27.72 24.23
N THR A 100 -4.65 27.57 23.83
CA THR A 100 -5.80 27.86 24.70
C THR A 100 -5.85 26.91 25.90
N ILE A 101 -5.56 25.61 25.72
CA ILE A 101 -5.51 24.62 26.81
C ILE A 101 -4.38 24.94 27.79
N GLU A 102 -3.18 25.20 27.28
CA GLU A 102 -2.00 25.51 28.11
C GLU A 102 -2.15 26.84 28.87
N SER A 103 -2.89 27.80 28.30
CA SER A 103 -3.15 29.11 28.91
C SER A 103 -4.37 29.12 29.85
N ALA A 104 -5.06 28.00 30.03
CA ALA A 104 -6.26 27.94 30.85
C ALA A 104 -5.91 28.14 32.34
N ASN A 105 -6.63 29.07 33.00
CA ASN A 105 -6.42 29.39 34.41
C ASN A 105 -6.67 28.20 35.35
N GLN A 106 -7.58 27.31 34.97
CA GLN A 106 -7.92 26.11 35.73
C GLN A 106 -7.83 24.89 34.80
N GLN A 107 -6.99 23.94 35.17
CA GLN A 107 -6.89 22.66 34.50
C GLN A 107 -8.01 21.74 35.03
N THR A 108 -8.76 21.14 34.10
CA THR A 108 -9.91 20.26 34.40
C THR A 108 -9.77 18.97 33.60
N ASP A 109 -10.44 17.90 34.01
CA ASP A 109 -10.39 16.63 33.29
C ASP A 109 -10.91 16.77 31.85
N LYS A 110 -11.92 17.61 31.62
CA LYS A 110 -12.40 17.94 30.26
C LYS A 110 -11.32 18.56 29.37
N LEU A 111 -10.52 19.47 29.93
CA LEU A 111 -9.39 20.05 29.21
C LEU A 111 -8.29 19.01 28.97
N LYS A 112 -8.06 18.13 29.93
CA LYS A 112 -7.06 17.05 29.82
C LYS A 112 -7.42 16.02 28.74
N GLU A 113 -8.69 15.65 28.64
CA GLU A 113 -9.21 14.80 27.55
C GLU A 113 -8.95 15.44 26.18
N LEU A 114 -9.35 16.71 26.03
CA LEU A 114 -9.11 17.45 24.79
C LEU A 114 -7.61 17.63 24.51
N TYR A 115 -6.79 17.81 25.55
CA TYR A 115 -5.33 17.91 25.44
C TYR A 115 -4.74 16.63 24.83
N GLY A 116 -5.15 15.44 25.30
CA GLY A 116 -4.75 14.18 24.70
C GLY A 116 -5.09 14.09 23.21
N GLN A 117 -6.32 14.47 22.83
CA GLN A 117 -6.76 14.51 21.43
C GLN A 117 -5.96 15.51 20.57
N VAL A 118 -5.63 16.68 21.13
CA VAL A 118 -4.81 17.71 20.47
C VAL A 118 -3.38 17.21 20.27
N LEU A 119 -2.76 16.62 21.29
CA LEU A 119 -1.43 16.04 21.22
C LEU A 119 -1.34 14.93 20.17
N TYR A 120 -2.34 14.03 20.13
CA TYR A 120 -2.42 12.99 19.10
C TYR A 120 -2.44 13.59 17.69
N ARG A 121 -3.25 14.64 17.46
CA ARG A 121 -3.34 15.29 16.14
C ARG A 121 -2.09 16.10 15.78
N LEU A 122 -1.33 16.58 16.75
CA LEU A 122 -0.02 17.20 16.55
C LEU A 122 1.11 16.18 16.34
N GLU A 123 0.81 14.88 16.48
CA GLU A 123 1.76 13.77 16.41
C GLU A 123 2.80 13.80 17.54
N ARG A 124 2.41 14.31 18.72
CA ARG A 124 3.23 14.29 19.96
C ARG A 124 2.87 13.05 20.78
N TYR A 125 3.23 11.88 20.27
CA TYR A 125 2.69 10.62 20.77
C TYR A 125 3.18 10.24 22.18
N ASP A 126 4.43 10.52 22.53
CA ASP A 126 4.96 10.26 23.88
C ASP A 126 4.21 11.03 24.97
N GLU A 127 3.95 12.31 24.74
CA GLU A 127 3.20 13.16 25.68
C GLU A 127 1.72 12.74 25.72
N CYS A 128 1.15 12.43 24.55
CA CYS A 128 -0.22 11.93 24.44
C CYS A 128 -0.42 10.63 25.23
N LEU A 129 0.56 9.72 25.17
CA LEU A 129 0.56 8.46 25.90
C LEU A 129 0.52 8.69 27.41
N ALA A 130 1.35 9.62 27.91
CA ALA A 130 1.37 9.98 29.32
C ALA A 130 0.02 10.55 29.79
N VAL A 131 -0.62 11.40 28.96
CA VAL A 131 -1.94 11.97 29.25
C VAL A 131 -3.02 10.90 29.31
N TYR A 132 -3.11 10.01 28.31
CA TYR A 132 -4.13 8.96 28.31
C TYR A 132 -3.91 7.89 29.38
N ARG A 133 -2.66 7.58 29.75
CA ARG A 133 -2.37 6.71 30.90
C ARG A 133 -2.96 7.27 32.19
N ASP A 134 -2.78 8.56 32.42
CA ASP A 134 -3.31 9.19 33.61
C ASP A 134 -4.84 9.25 33.57
N LEU A 135 -5.45 9.58 32.42
CA LEU A 135 -6.91 9.61 32.26
C LEU A 135 -7.54 8.22 32.48
N VAL A 136 -6.99 7.15 31.90
CA VAL A 136 -7.50 5.78 32.12
C VAL A 136 -7.34 5.36 33.59
N ARG A 137 -6.30 5.81 34.28
CA ARG A 137 -6.08 5.47 35.69
C ARG A 137 -7.02 6.21 36.64
N ASN A 138 -7.35 7.46 36.32
CA ASN A 138 -7.97 8.39 37.27
C ASN A 138 -9.44 8.73 36.95
N SER A 139 -9.96 8.34 35.80
CA SER A 139 -11.36 8.54 35.42
C SER A 139 -12.22 7.32 35.77
N GLN A 140 -13.40 7.55 36.34
CA GLN A 140 -14.38 6.51 36.67
C GLN A 140 -15.76 6.94 36.16
N ASP A 141 -15.97 6.73 34.87
CA ASP A 141 -17.22 7.04 34.16
C ASP A 141 -17.44 6.03 33.03
N ASP A 142 -18.52 6.22 32.28
CA ASP A 142 -18.95 5.29 31.22
C ASP A 142 -18.05 5.31 29.97
N TYR A 143 -16.99 6.13 29.93
CA TYR A 143 -16.12 6.33 28.76
C TYR A 143 -14.76 5.62 28.86
N ASP A 144 -14.60 4.67 29.79
CA ASP A 144 -13.33 3.95 30.02
C ASP A 144 -12.87 3.16 28.79
N GLU A 145 -13.78 2.49 28.08
CA GLU A 145 -13.44 1.72 26.88
C GLU A 145 -13.00 2.63 25.73
N GLU A 146 -13.66 3.77 25.51
CA GLU A 146 -13.26 4.75 24.50
C GLU A 146 -11.86 5.33 24.80
N ARG A 147 -11.54 5.58 26.07
CA ARG A 147 -10.18 5.99 26.45
C ARG A 147 -9.16 4.91 26.24
N LYS A 148 -9.47 3.64 26.54
CA LYS A 148 -8.58 2.51 26.23
C LYS A 148 -8.35 2.39 24.72
N THR A 149 -9.38 2.58 23.90
CA THR A 149 -9.26 2.63 22.44
C THR A 149 -8.34 3.77 22.01
N ASN A 150 -8.53 4.98 22.56
CA ASN A 150 -7.66 6.14 22.28
C ASN A 150 -6.21 5.88 22.70
N LEU A 151 -5.99 5.33 23.90
CA LEU A 151 -4.67 4.96 24.40
C LEU A 151 -3.99 3.91 23.48
N SER A 152 -4.73 2.90 23.05
CA SER A 152 -4.27 1.88 22.10
C SER A 152 -3.89 2.49 20.73
N ALA A 153 -4.65 3.49 20.27
CA ALA A 153 -4.32 4.21 19.03
C ALA A 153 -2.99 4.98 19.14
N VAL A 154 -2.69 5.59 20.30
CA VAL A 154 -1.38 6.24 20.55
C VAL A 154 -0.25 5.23 20.43
N VAL A 155 -0.39 4.08 21.06
CA VAL A 155 0.62 3.00 21.02
C VAL A 155 0.83 2.50 19.59
N ALA A 156 -0.26 2.32 18.83
CA ALA A 156 -0.17 1.94 17.42
C ALA A 156 0.57 3.00 16.59
N ALA A 157 0.33 4.29 16.86
CA ALA A 157 1.00 5.39 16.18
C ALA A 157 2.52 5.43 16.49
N GLN A 158 2.93 5.25 17.75
CA GLN A 158 4.36 5.15 18.12
C GLN A 158 5.05 3.99 17.39
N SER A 159 4.40 2.83 17.31
CA SER A 159 4.92 1.67 16.58
C SER A 159 5.15 1.97 15.10
N ASN A 160 4.16 2.55 14.42
CA ASN A 160 4.20 2.77 12.97
C ASN A 160 5.11 3.94 12.59
N TRP A 161 5.08 5.02 13.37
CA TRP A 161 5.70 6.29 12.97
C TRP A 161 7.02 6.52 13.68
N GLU A 162 7.16 6.20 14.95
CA GLU A 162 8.42 6.41 15.69
C GLU A 162 9.29 5.15 15.71
N LYS A 163 8.76 4.01 15.23
CA LYS A 163 9.43 2.70 15.21
C LYS A 163 9.89 2.25 16.61
N VAL A 164 9.18 2.70 17.63
CA VAL A 164 9.39 2.31 19.03
C VAL A 164 8.68 0.99 19.25
N VAL A 165 9.30 0.07 20.01
CA VAL A 165 8.62 -1.16 20.43
C VAL A 165 7.50 -0.78 21.40
N PRO A 166 6.23 -1.07 21.05
CA PRO A 166 5.08 -0.78 21.91
C PRO A 166 5.21 -1.37 23.31
N GLU A 167 4.87 -0.57 24.32
CA GLU A 167 4.68 -1.10 25.66
C GLU A 167 3.44 -2.01 25.70
N ASN A 168 3.54 -3.14 26.41
CA ASN A 168 2.38 -4.00 26.65
C ASN A 168 1.55 -3.42 27.81
N LEU A 169 0.51 -2.67 27.45
CA LEU A 169 -0.41 -2.05 28.41
C LEU A 169 -1.46 -3.02 28.98
N GLY A 170 -1.43 -4.31 28.61
CA GLY A 170 -2.38 -5.30 29.09
C GLY A 170 -3.83 -5.06 28.62
N LEU A 171 -4.03 -4.23 27.59
CA LEU A 171 -5.35 -3.95 27.04
C LEU A 171 -5.92 -5.22 26.39
N GLN A 172 -7.14 -5.61 26.81
CA GLN A 172 -7.81 -6.74 26.22
C GLN A 172 -8.39 -6.38 24.85
N GLU A 173 -8.19 -7.25 23.87
CA GLU A 173 -8.78 -7.15 22.53
C GLU A 173 -10.28 -7.52 22.56
N GLY A 174 -11.07 -6.75 23.31
CA GLY A 174 -12.51 -6.97 23.53
C GLY A 174 -13.40 -6.34 22.45
N THR A 175 -12.97 -5.22 21.86
CA THR A 175 -13.69 -4.52 20.80
C THR A 175 -12.97 -4.64 19.45
N HIS A 176 -13.69 -4.40 18.36
CA HIS A 176 -13.10 -4.42 17.02
C HIS A 176 -12.09 -3.27 16.83
N GLU A 177 -12.31 -2.11 17.45
CA GLU A 177 -11.38 -0.97 17.43
C GLU A 177 -10.06 -1.26 18.16
N LEU A 178 -10.14 -1.89 19.34
CA LEU A 178 -8.95 -2.33 20.07
C LEU A 178 -8.15 -3.38 19.28
N CYS A 179 -8.85 -4.33 18.64
CA CYS A 179 -8.20 -5.28 17.73
C CYS A 179 -7.55 -4.56 16.54
N TYR A 180 -8.24 -3.59 15.93
CA TYR A 180 -7.70 -2.81 14.81
C TYR A 180 -6.41 -2.07 15.20
N ASN A 181 -6.41 -1.36 16.34
CA ASN A 181 -5.23 -0.65 16.84
C ASN A 181 -4.09 -1.61 17.19
N ALA A 182 -4.39 -2.75 17.84
CA ALA A 182 -3.39 -3.79 18.12
C ALA A 182 -2.77 -4.34 16.82
N ALA A 183 -3.58 -4.61 15.79
CA ALA A 183 -3.07 -5.03 14.50
C ALA A 183 -2.19 -3.95 13.84
N CYS A 184 -2.58 -2.68 13.92
CA CYS A 184 -1.75 -1.57 13.44
C CYS A 184 -0.40 -1.52 14.19
N ALA A 185 -0.38 -1.70 15.51
CA ALA A 185 0.86 -1.78 16.27
C ALA A 185 1.77 -2.94 15.81
N LEU A 186 1.20 -4.12 15.53
CA LEU A 186 1.92 -5.29 15.00
C LEU A 186 2.47 -5.05 13.58
N ILE A 187 1.76 -4.27 12.74
CA ILE A 187 2.23 -3.87 11.41
C ILE A 187 3.47 -2.98 11.53
N GLY A 188 3.48 -2.02 12.46
CA GLY A 188 4.65 -1.17 12.73
C GLY A 188 5.90 -1.97 13.13
N GLN A 189 5.71 -3.11 13.81
CA GLN A 189 6.77 -4.04 14.18
C GLN A 189 7.18 -5.02 13.06
N GLY A 190 6.49 -5.00 11.90
CA GLY A 190 6.71 -5.94 10.80
C GLY A 190 6.14 -7.33 11.03
N GLN A 191 5.33 -7.55 12.07
CA GLN A 191 4.71 -8.85 12.40
C GLN A 191 3.43 -9.11 11.59
N LEU A 192 3.57 -9.08 10.27
CA LEU A 192 2.45 -9.06 9.32
C LEU A 192 1.47 -10.23 9.44
N ASN A 193 1.96 -11.44 9.71
CA ASN A 193 1.11 -12.63 9.84
C ASN A 193 0.25 -12.60 11.11
N GLN A 194 0.77 -12.05 12.20
CA GLN A 194 0.01 -11.91 13.44
C GLN A 194 -1.01 -10.78 13.30
N ALA A 195 -0.59 -9.63 12.75
CA ALA A 195 -1.49 -8.52 12.45
C ALA A 195 -2.69 -8.94 11.60
N MET A 196 -2.48 -9.78 10.57
CA MET A 196 -3.57 -10.30 9.74
C MET A 196 -4.60 -11.12 10.56
N LYS A 197 -4.14 -11.95 11.50
CA LYS A 197 -5.04 -12.74 12.37
C LYS A 197 -5.86 -11.83 13.29
N ILE A 198 -5.23 -10.79 13.85
CA ILE A 198 -5.93 -9.82 14.70
C ILE A 198 -6.95 -9.01 13.89
N LEU A 199 -6.64 -8.61 12.65
CA LEU A 199 -7.64 -7.95 11.78
C LEU A 199 -8.82 -8.86 11.42
N GLN A 200 -8.59 -10.16 11.23
CA GLN A 200 -9.70 -11.12 11.03
C GLN A 200 -10.58 -11.21 12.27
N LYS A 201 -9.98 -11.18 13.47
CA LYS A 201 -10.74 -11.07 14.73
C LYS A 201 -11.51 -9.76 14.83
N ALA A 202 -10.90 -8.63 14.44
CA ALA A 202 -11.57 -7.33 14.38
C ALA A 202 -12.78 -7.36 13.43
N GLU A 203 -12.62 -7.95 12.26
CA GLU A 203 -13.66 -8.14 11.25
C GLU A 203 -14.84 -8.96 11.82
N ASP A 204 -14.54 -10.06 12.53
CA ASP A 204 -15.55 -10.91 13.16
C ASP A 204 -16.30 -10.19 14.30
N LEU A 205 -15.60 -9.43 15.14
CA LEU A 205 -16.22 -8.63 16.20
C LEU A 205 -17.11 -7.52 15.62
N CYS A 206 -16.62 -6.81 14.60
CA CYS A 206 -17.38 -5.76 13.91
C CYS A 206 -18.66 -6.33 13.28
N ARG A 207 -18.61 -7.51 12.66
CA ARG A 207 -19.82 -8.18 12.14
C ARG A 207 -20.82 -8.55 13.23
N ARG A 208 -20.34 -8.96 14.41
CA ARG A 208 -21.20 -9.38 15.52
C ARG A 208 -21.94 -8.19 16.14
N SER A 209 -21.28 -7.05 16.32
CA SER A 209 -21.94 -5.85 16.86
C SER A 209 -23.13 -5.44 15.98
N PHE A 210 -22.98 -5.45 14.65
CA PHE A 210 -24.09 -5.18 13.73
C PHE A 210 -25.20 -6.22 13.73
N SER A 211 -24.93 -7.46 14.14
CA SER A 211 -25.96 -8.51 14.21
C SER A 211 -26.75 -8.49 15.52
N GLU A 212 -26.18 -7.91 16.57
CA GLU A 212 -26.78 -7.79 17.90
C GLU A 212 -27.60 -6.49 18.03
N ASP A 213 -27.23 -5.44 17.29
CA ASP A 213 -28.01 -4.20 17.14
C ASP A 213 -29.20 -4.40 16.18
N SER A 214 -30.26 -5.04 16.70
CA SER A 214 -31.54 -5.26 16.01
C SER A 214 -32.33 -3.97 15.72
N ASP A 215 -31.96 -2.85 16.34
CA ASP A 215 -32.59 -1.55 16.09
C ASP A 215 -31.78 -0.80 15.04
N GLY A 216 -32.24 -0.90 13.79
CA GLY A 216 -31.55 -0.46 12.58
C GLY A 216 -30.99 0.96 12.63
N THR A 217 -29.72 1.08 12.98
CA THR A 217 -28.90 2.23 12.60
C THR A 217 -28.71 2.20 11.08
N GLU A 218 -28.85 3.36 10.43
CA GLU A 218 -28.71 3.55 8.97
C GLU A 218 -27.27 3.38 8.47
N GLU A 219 -26.35 2.91 9.30
CA GLU A 219 -24.94 2.78 8.97
C GLU A 219 -24.69 1.47 8.21
N ASP A 220 -24.20 1.59 6.97
CA ASP A 220 -23.86 0.45 6.12
C ASP A 220 -22.73 -0.36 6.80
N PRO A 221 -22.95 -1.61 7.23
CA PRO A 221 -21.91 -2.43 7.85
C PRO A 221 -20.67 -2.60 6.97
N GLN A 222 -20.82 -2.44 5.65
CA GLN A 222 -19.70 -2.48 4.71
C GLN A 222 -18.81 -1.23 4.79
N ALA A 223 -19.33 -0.09 5.24
CA ALA A 223 -18.55 1.12 5.43
C ALA A 223 -17.57 0.99 6.61
N GLU A 224 -18.02 0.44 7.74
CA GLU A 224 -17.16 0.19 8.90
C GLU A 224 -16.10 -0.89 8.61
N LEU A 225 -16.52 -1.98 7.95
CA LEU A 225 -15.59 -3.03 7.51
C LEU A 225 -14.55 -2.54 6.50
N ALA A 226 -14.83 -1.46 5.76
CA ALA A 226 -13.92 -0.94 4.74
C ALA A 226 -12.57 -0.49 5.30
N ILE A 227 -12.54 0.04 6.53
CA ILE A 227 -11.28 0.45 7.20
C ILE A 227 -10.45 -0.79 7.54
N ILE A 228 -11.08 -1.83 8.10
CA ILE A 228 -10.43 -3.10 8.44
C ILE A 228 -9.90 -3.77 7.16
N HIS A 229 -10.72 -3.88 6.12
CA HIS A 229 -10.34 -4.45 4.83
C HIS A 229 -9.23 -3.65 4.14
N GLY A 230 -9.25 -2.31 4.26
CA GLY A 230 -8.19 -1.45 3.77
C GLY A 230 -6.84 -1.79 4.39
N GLN A 231 -6.82 -2.05 5.71
CA GLN A 231 -5.61 -2.44 6.42
C GLN A 231 -5.17 -3.88 6.08
N MET A 232 -6.12 -4.81 5.90
CA MET A 232 -5.82 -6.17 5.42
C MET A 232 -5.19 -6.14 4.03
N ALA A 233 -5.72 -5.32 3.11
CA ALA A 233 -5.17 -5.13 1.78
C ALA A 233 -3.74 -4.56 1.84
N TYR A 234 -3.47 -3.64 2.77
CA TYR A 234 -2.13 -3.13 3.01
C TYR A 234 -1.15 -4.22 3.45
N ILE A 235 -1.53 -5.10 4.39
CA ILE A 235 -0.72 -6.26 4.78
C ILE A 235 -0.45 -7.16 3.57
N LEU A 236 -1.47 -7.50 2.78
CA LEU A 236 -1.31 -8.34 1.58
C LEU A 236 -0.30 -7.73 0.61
N GLN A 237 -0.34 -6.40 0.42
CA GLN A 237 0.61 -5.70 -0.42
C GLN A 237 2.04 -5.78 0.13
N LEU A 238 2.23 -5.59 1.45
CA LEU A 238 3.55 -5.74 2.10
C LEU A 238 4.11 -7.16 1.98
N GLN A 239 3.25 -8.18 1.94
CA GLN A 239 3.62 -9.58 1.71
C GLN A 239 3.92 -9.92 0.24
N GLY A 240 3.81 -8.95 -0.68
CA GLY A 240 3.98 -9.17 -2.11
C GLY A 240 2.76 -9.80 -2.81
N ARG A 241 1.64 -9.99 -2.10
CA ARG A 241 0.38 -10.53 -2.65
C ARG A 241 -0.45 -9.41 -3.29
N THR A 242 0.15 -8.74 -4.28
CA THR A 242 -0.37 -7.50 -4.87
C THR A 242 -1.70 -7.67 -5.60
N GLU A 243 -1.96 -8.83 -6.20
CA GLU A 243 -3.23 -9.10 -6.88
C GLU A 243 -4.41 -9.13 -5.92
N GLU A 244 -4.26 -9.80 -4.78
CA GLU A 244 -5.30 -9.90 -3.75
C GLU A 244 -5.52 -8.55 -3.07
N ALA A 245 -4.44 -7.82 -2.77
CA ALA A 245 -4.52 -6.46 -2.26
C ALA A 245 -5.30 -5.55 -3.22
N LEU A 246 -4.97 -5.59 -4.52
CA LEU A 246 -5.62 -4.77 -5.55
C LEU A 246 -7.11 -5.12 -5.70
N GLN A 247 -7.49 -6.39 -5.56
CA GLN A 247 -8.90 -6.79 -5.56
C GLN A 247 -9.65 -6.16 -4.39
N LEU A 248 -9.10 -6.24 -3.19
CA LEU A 248 -9.73 -5.72 -1.98
C LEU A 248 -9.84 -4.18 -2.00
N TYR A 249 -8.77 -3.49 -2.40
CA TYR A 249 -8.79 -2.04 -2.61
C TYR A 249 -9.87 -1.60 -3.61
N ASN A 250 -10.03 -2.33 -4.73
CA ASN A 250 -11.05 -2.00 -5.72
C ASN A 250 -12.46 -2.34 -5.24
N GLN A 251 -12.64 -3.33 -4.36
CA GLN A 251 -13.93 -3.59 -3.70
C GLN A 251 -14.33 -2.40 -2.82
N ILE A 252 -13.41 -1.90 -1.99
CA ILE A 252 -13.67 -0.76 -1.12
C ILE A 252 -14.02 0.50 -1.92
N ILE A 253 -13.27 0.81 -2.99
CA ILE A 253 -13.58 1.97 -3.85
C ILE A 253 -14.99 1.87 -4.47
N LYS A 254 -15.47 0.66 -4.79
CA LYS A 254 -16.82 0.47 -5.35
C LYS A 254 -17.92 0.76 -4.35
N LEU A 255 -17.65 0.59 -3.05
CA LEU A 255 -18.58 0.97 -1.98
C LEU A 255 -18.78 2.48 -1.86
N LYS A 256 -17.84 3.28 -2.41
CA LYS A 256 -17.85 4.75 -2.33
C LYS A 256 -17.98 5.26 -0.89
N PRO A 257 -17.07 4.84 0.03
CA PRO A 257 -17.09 5.32 1.41
C PRO A 257 -17.01 6.85 1.46
N THR A 258 -17.66 7.44 2.45
CA THR A 258 -17.67 8.89 2.68
C THR A 258 -16.36 9.41 3.26
N ASP A 259 -15.56 8.53 3.90
CA ASP A 259 -14.26 8.90 4.44
C ASP A 259 -13.23 9.16 3.32
N VAL A 260 -12.92 10.45 3.14
CA VAL A 260 -11.90 10.92 2.20
C VAL A 260 -10.50 10.43 2.56
N GLY A 261 -10.20 10.20 3.84
CA GLY A 261 -8.91 9.68 4.31
C GLY A 261 -8.68 8.26 3.82
N LEU A 262 -9.63 7.36 4.08
CA LEU A 262 -9.64 5.99 3.57
C LEU A 262 -9.51 5.94 2.04
N LEU A 263 -10.29 6.74 1.32
CA LEU A 263 -10.22 6.81 -0.15
C LEU A 263 -8.85 7.26 -0.65
N ALA A 264 -8.23 8.26 -0.02
CA ALA A 264 -6.90 8.75 -0.37
C ALA A 264 -5.83 7.68 -0.15
N VAL A 265 -5.86 6.98 0.99
CA VAL A 265 -4.91 5.90 1.30
C VAL A 265 -5.04 4.75 0.30
N ILE A 266 -6.26 4.28 0.04
CA ILE A 266 -6.49 3.18 -0.90
C ILE A 266 -6.07 3.59 -2.32
N ALA A 267 -6.42 4.81 -2.75
CA ALA A 267 -6.02 5.33 -4.06
C ALA A 267 -4.50 5.39 -4.20
N ASN A 268 -3.80 5.88 -3.18
CA ASN A 268 -2.34 5.92 -3.13
C ASN A 268 -1.74 4.51 -3.23
N ASN A 269 -2.25 3.55 -2.47
CA ASN A 269 -1.76 2.18 -2.50
C ASN A 269 -1.95 1.53 -3.88
N ILE A 270 -3.10 1.75 -4.54
CA ILE A 270 -3.30 1.31 -5.92
C ILE A 270 -2.27 1.93 -6.87
N ILE A 271 -1.97 3.22 -6.73
CA ILE A 271 -0.96 3.91 -7.57
C ILE A 271 0.40 3.21 -7.43
N THR A 272 0.81 2.84 -6.21
CA THR A 272 2.08 2.14 -5.97
C THR A 272 2.12 0.73 -6.58
N ILE A 273 0.98 0.03 -6.64
CA ILE A 273 0.87 -1.27 -7.32
C ILE A 273 0.96 -1.09 -8.84
N ASN A 274 0.29 -0.07 -9.38
CA ASN A 274 0.23 0.18 -10.82
C ASN A 274 1.58 0.60 -11.42
N LYS A 275 2.44 1.27 -10.65
CA LYS A 275 3.76 1.76 -11.07
C LYS A 275 3.70 2.48 -12.43
N ASP A 276 4.49 2.04 -13.40
CA ASP A 276 4.57 2.54 -14.77
C ASP A 276 3.61 1.82 -15.74
N GLN A 277 2.94 0.76 -15.32
CA GLN A 277 2.12 -0.09 -16.20
C GLN A 277 0.72 0.49 -16.45
N ASN A 278 0.07 1.03 -15.42
CA ASN A 278 -1.34 1.45 -15.49
C ASN A 278 -1.54 2.92 -15.11
N VAL A 279 -0.70 3.82 -15.67
CA VAL A 279 -0.70 5.24 -15.30
C VAL A 279 -1.99 6.00 -15.69
N PHE A 280 -2.70 5.51 -16.73
CA PHE A 280 -4.16 5.42 -16.85
C PHE A 280 -4.96 5.63 -15.56
N ASP A 281 -5.16 4.52 -14.88
CA ASP A 281 -5.95 4.43 -13.66
C ASP A 281 -5.31 5.28 -12.55
N SER A 282 -3.98 5.27 -12.41
CA SER A 282 -3.27 6.06 -11.41
C SER A 282 -3.58 7.57 -11.51
N LYS A 283 -3.67 8.14 -12.71
CA LYS A 283 -4.08 9.55 -12.91
C LYS A 283 -5.53 9.83 -12.50
N LYS A 284 -6.41 8.83 -12.55
CA LYS A 284 -7.77 8.97 -12.03
C LYS A 284 -7.77 8.89 -10.50
N LYS A 285 -7.04 7.94 -9.93
CA LYS A 285 -6.94 7.69 -8.49
C LYS A 285 -6.26 8.84 -7.74
N VAL A 286 -5.24 9.47 -8.31
CA VAL A 286 -4.51 10.58 -7.65
C VAL A 286 -5.43 11.76 -7.30
N LYS A 287 -6.55 11.94 -7.99
CA LYS A 287 -7.55 12.97 -7.64
C LYS A 287 -8.14 12.77 -6.24
N LEU A 288 -8.30 11.52 -5.79
CA LEU A 288 -8.79 11.19 -4.46
C LEU A 288 -7.79 11.61 -3.36
N THR A 289 -6.49 11.60 -3.69
CA THR A 289 -5.43 12.06 -2.77
C THR A 289 -5.31 13.59 -2.67
N ASN A 290 -6.09 14.33 -3.45
CA ASN A 290 -6.16 15.80 -3.46
C ASN A 290 -7.55 16.31 -3.02
N ALA A 291 -8.40 15.43 -2.49
CA ALA A 291 -9.71 15.84 -2.00
C ALA A 291 -9.57 16.76 -0.78
N GLU A 292 -10.46 17.75 -0.65
CA GLU A 292 -10.47 18.66 0.48
C GLU A 292 -10.69 17.90 1.79
N GLY A 293 -9.86 18.18 2.79
CA GLY A 293 -9.95 17.56 4.11
C GLY A 293 -9.06 16.34 4.31
N VAL A 294 -8.44 15.80 3.26
CA VAL A 294 -7.45 14.71 3.37
C VAL A 294 -6.28 15.13 4.27
N GLU A 295 -5.84 16.38 4.17
CA GLU A 295 -4.76 16.96 4.96
C GLU A 295 -5.02 16.96 6.48
N PHE A 296 -6.29 16.90 6.91
CA PHE A 296 -6.66 16.86 8.32
C PHE A 296 -6.95 15.44 8.84
N LYS A 297 -7.02 14.46 7.93
CA LYS A 297 -7.35 13.06 8.24
C LYS A 297 -6.13 12.15 8.26
N LEU A 298 -5.08 12.50 7.54
CA LEU A 298 -3.87 11.71 7.41
C LEU A 298 -2.72 12.29 8.22
N SER A 299 -1.85 11.42 8.73
CA SER A 299 -0.60 11.84 9.37
C SER A 299 0.35 12.50 8.38
N LYS A 300 1.29 13.31 8.88
CA LYS A 300 2.36 13.96 8.12
C LYS A 300 3.16 12.93 7.31
N LYS A 301 3.45 11.75 7.89
CA LYS A 301 4.17 10.67 7.19
C LYS A 301 3.36 10.07 6.04
N GLN A 302 2.05 9.87 6.22
CA GLN A 302 1.17 9.41 5.14
C GLN A 302 1.06 10.45 4.03
N LEU A 303 0.89 11.73 4.38
CA LEU A 303 0.87 12.83 3.41
C LEU A 303 2.19 12.92 2.63
N GLN A 304 3.32 12.80 3.31
CA GLN A 304 4.64 12.78 2.68
C GLN A 304 4.79 11.59 1.72
N ALA A 305 4.35 10.40 2.11
CA ALA A 305 4.35 9.22 1.24
C ALA A 305 3.47 9.42 -0.01
N ILE A 306 2.30 10.04 0.14
CA ILE A 306 1.43 10.43 -0.98
C ILE A 306 2.14 11.40 -1.91
N GLU A 307 2.82 12.42 -1.39
CA GLU A 307 3.55 13.40 -2.20
C GLU A 307 4.74 12.77 -2.95
N PHE A 308 5.49 11.85 -2.32
CA PHE A 308 6.51 11.06 -3.01
C PHE A 308 5.93 10.27 -4.18
N ASN A 309 4.80 9.59 -3.96
CA ASN A 309 4.13 8.83 -5.00
C ASN A 309 3.57 9.73 -6.11
N LYS A 310 3.13 10.95 -5.80
CA LYS A 310 2.73 11.96 -6.80
C LYS A 310 3.92 12.40 -7.65
N ALA A 311 5.09 12.62 -7.05
CA ALA A 311 6.31 12.97 -7.79
C ALA A 311 6.72 11.83 -8.75
N LEU A 312 6.72 10.58 -8.27
CA LEU A 312 6.99 9.40 -9.09
C LEU A 312 5.95 9.22 -10.22
N LEU A 313 4.67 9.42 -9.93
CA LEU A 313 3.61 9.36 -10.95
C LEU A 313 3.79 10.46 -12.00
N ALA A 314 4.17 11.68 -11.59
CA ALA A 314 4.49 12.77 -12.51
C ALA A 314 5.66 12.40 -13.43
N MET A 315 6.71 11.78 -12.87
CA MET A 315 7.85 11.26 -13.63
C MET A 315 7.42 10.19 -14.66
N TYR A 316 6.64 9.19 -14.24
CA TYR A 316 6.16 8.12 -15.13
C TYR A 316 5.21 8.62 -16.22
N THR A 317 4.49 9.70 -15.94
CA THR A 317 3.53 10.27 -16.90
C THR A 317 4.09 11.41 -17.74
N ASN A 318 5.42 11.58 -17.74
CA ASN A 318 6.18 12.57 -18.48
C ASN A 318 5.81 14.04 -18.16
N GLN A 319 5.48 14.32 -16.90
CA GLN A 319 5.23 15.66 -16.37
C GLN A 319 6.45 16.16 -15.60
N ALA A 320 7.55 16.39 -16.33
CA ALA A 320 8.86 16.75 -15.79
C ALA A 320 8.84 17.94 -14.81
N GLU A 321 8.17 19.02 -15.20
CA GLU A 321 8.13 20.25 -14.40
C GLU A 321 7.38 20.05 -13.10
N GLN A 322 6.29 19.28 -13.14
CA GLN A 322 5.53 18.94 -11.94
C GLN A 322 6.33 18.02 -11.01
N CYS A 323 7.05 17.03 -11.57
CA CYS A 323 7.93 16.17 -10.80
C CYS A 323 9.02 16.97 -10.06
N ARG A 324 9.70 17.91 -10.76
CA ARG A 324 10.68 18.82 -10.16
C ARG A 324 10.07 19.69 -9.06
N LYS A 325 8.92 20.30 -9.32
CA LYS A 325 8.24 21.17 -8.35
C LYS A 325 7.89 20.42 -7.05
N ILE A 326 7.30 19.22 -7.17
CA ILE A 326 6.93 18.42 -6.00
C ILE A 326 8.19 17.97 -5.25
N SER A 327 9.21 17.49 -5.96
CA SER A 327 10.46 17.01 -5.36
C SER A 327 11.22 18.13 -4.65
N ALA A 328 11.28 19.33 -5.22
CA ALA A 328 11.89 20.49 -4.57
C ALA A 328 11.11 20.92 -3.32
N GLY A 329 9.76 20.86 -3.38
CA GLY A 329 8.92 21.10 -2.21
C GLY A 329 9.21 20.11 -1.07
N LEU A 330 9.30 18.81 -1.40
CA LEU A 330 9.67 17.76 -0.44
C LEU A 330 11.08 17.96 0.14
N GLN A 331 12.05 18.36 -0.69
CA GLN A 331 13.42 18.66 -0.23
C GLN A 331 13.43 19.87 0.71
N SER A 332 12.65 20.91 0.43
CA SER A 332 12.60 22.11 1.30
C SER A 332 12.04 21.82 2.68
N GLN A 333 11.14 20.83 2.81
CA GLN A 333 10.59 20.38 4.08
C GLN A 333 11.54 19.46 4.84
N SER A 334 12.45 18.77 4.14
CA SER A 334 13.42 17.85 4.74
C SER A 334 14.72 17.87 3.94
N PRO A 335 15.61 18.85 4.18
CA PRO A 335 16.80 19.07 3.34
C PRO A 335 17.77 17.89 3.28
N ALA A 336 17.86 17.06 4.32
CA ALA A 336 18.72 15.87 4.33
C ALA A 336 18.02 14.60 3.79
N HIS A 337 16.75 14.67 3.36
CA HIS A 337 16.04 13.48 2.90
C HIS A 337 16.55 13.05 1.52
N LEU A 338 16.88 11.77 1.36
CA LEU A 338 17.45 11.18 0.13
C LEU A 338 16.49 11.14 -1.06
N LEU A 339 15.26 10.65 -0.84
CA LEU A 339 14.32 10.35 -1.94
C LEU A 339 14.03 11.52 -2.91
N PRO A 340 13.79 12.77 -2.49
CA PRO A 340 13.48 13.83 -3.44
C PRO A 340 14.66 14.15 -4.38
N VAL A 341 15.90 14.10 -3.90
CA VAL A 341 17.10 14.24 -4.75
C VAL A 341 17.22 13.08 -5.73
N LEU A 342 16.98 11.84 -5.27
CA LEU A 342 17.01 10.66 -6.14
C LEU A 342 15.94 10.73 -7.25
N ILE A 343 14.74 11.22 -6.94
CA ILE A 343 13.67 11.43 -7.93
C ILE A 343 14.08 12.50 -8.95
N GLN A 344 14.69 13.61 -8.51
CA GLN A 344 15.20 14.65 -9.40
C GLN A 344 16.31 14.13 -10.32
N ALA A 345 17.27 13.37 -9.77
CA ALA A 345 18.34 12.74 -10.56
C ALA A 345 17.77 11.73 -11.58
N ALA A 346 16.78 10.92 -11.18
CA ALA A 346 16.09 10.00 -12.07
C ALA A 346 15.34 10.75 -13.19
N GLN A 347 14.67 11.86 -12.88
CA GLN A 347 14.01 12.72 -13.87
C GLN A 347 15.03 13.32 -14.86
N LEU A 348 16.18 13.82 -14.39
CA LEU A 348 17.26 14.30 -15.27
C LEU A 348 17.81 13.19 -16.17
N CYS A 349 17.94 11.97 -15.66
CA CYS A 349 18.36 10.82 -16.46
C CYS A 349 17.35 10.49 -17.57
N ARG A 350 16.04 10.58 -17.31
CA ARG A 350 14.99 10.40 -18.33
C ARG A 350 15.04 11.48 -19.41
N GLU A 351 15.48 12.68 -19.06
CA GLU A 351 15.74 13.79 -19.99
C GLU A 351 17.11 13.70 -20.69
N LYS A 352 17.86 12.60 -20.48
CA LYS A 352 19.23 12.40 -20.99
C LYS A 352 20.26 13.40 -20.47
N GLN A 353 19.96 14.12 -19.39
CA GLN A 353 20.85 15.09 -18.74
C GLN A 353 21.68 14.41 -17.64
N HIS A 354 22.44 13.38 -18.01
CA HIS A 354 23.19 12.54 -17.06
C HIS A 354 24.28 13.28 -16.28
N THR A 355 24.95 14.25 -16.90
CA THR A 355 25.98 15.06 -16.23
C THR A 355 25.39 15.87 -15.08
N LYS A 356 24.27 16.56 -15.33
CA LYS A 356 23.55 17.32 -14.30
C LYS A 356 23.00 16.42 -13.19
N ALA A 357 22.58 15.20 -13.52
CA ALA A 357 22.15 14.25 -12.51
C ALA A 357 23.29 13.86 -11.56
N ILE A 358 24.49 13.64 -12.10
CA ILE A 358 25.70 13.37 -11.30
C ILE A 358 26.13 14.58 -10.48
N GLU A 359 26.10 15.79 -11.06
CA GLU A 359 26.40 17.04 -10.35
C GLU A 359 25.44 17.25 -9.17
N LEU A 360 24.14 17.08 -9.39
CA LEU A 360 23.12 17.18 -8.34
C LEU A 360 23.37 16.18 -7.20
N LEU A 361 23.70 14.93 -7.54
CA LEU A 361 24.02 13.90 -6.56
C LEU A 361 25.31 14.24 -5.79
N GLN A 362 26.34 14.70 -6.49
CA GLN A 362 27.61 15.08 -5.86
C GLN A 362 27.42 16.26 -4.89
N GLU A 363 26.74 17.32 -5.32
CA GLU A 363 26.45 18.48 -4.48
C GLU A 363 25.68 18.06 -3.22
N PHE A 364 24.67 17.19 -3.35
CA PHE A 364 23.94 16.67 -2.21
C PHE A 364 24.83 15.84 -1.28
N SER A 365 25.70 14.99 -1.82
CA SER A 365 26.66 14.20 -1.03
C SER A 365 27.65 15.07 -0.27
N ASP A 366 28.04 16.21 -0.84
CA ASP A 366 29.00 17.14 -0.22
C ASP A 366 28.33 17.94 0.92
N GLN A 367 27.04 18.27 0.76
CA GLN A 367 26.24 18.97 1.77
C GLN A 367 25.76 18.04 2.91
N HIS A 368 25.59 16.74 2.62
CA HIS A 368 25.06 15.74 3.54
C HIS A 368 25.98 14.51 3.63
N PRO A 369 27.13 14.61 4.33
CA PRO A 369 28.10 13.52 4.43
C PRO A 369 27.52 12.21 4.99
N GLU A 370 26.50 12.28 5.85
CA GLU A 370 25.78 11.13 6.42
C GLU A 370 25.07 10.26 5.37
N ASN A 371 24.80 10.83 4.20
CA ASN A 371 24.11 10.19 3.09
C ASN A 371 25.06 9.89 1.91
N ALA A 372 26.35 10.21 2.06
CA ALA A 372 27.32 10.17 0.97
C ALA A 372 27.52 8.75 0.42
N ALA A 373 27.48 7.74 1.27
CA ALA A 373 27.67 6.34 0.86
C ALA A 373 26.55 5.90 -0.12
N GLU A 374 25.28 6.09 0.23
CA GLU A 374 24.12 5.75 -0.60
C GLU A 374 24.11 6.53 -1.93
N ILE A 375 24.48 7.80 -1.88
CA ILE A 375 24.55 8.64 -3.08
C ILE A 375 25.68 8.21 -4.00
N LYS A 376 26.87 7.92 -3.47
CA LYS A 376 28.00 7.39 -4.25
C LYS A 376 27.67 6.03 -4.87
N LEU A 377 26.96 5.15 -4.15
CA LEU A 377 26.44 3.90 -4.72
C LEU A 377 25.51 4.16 -5.91
N THR A 378 24.61 5.14 -5.78
CA THR A 378 23.69 5.55 -6.86
C THR A 378 24.46 6.11 -8.06
N MET A 379 25.46 6.97 -7.82
CA MET A 379 26.31 7.52 -8.88
C MET A 379 27.10 6.42 -9.59
N ALA A 380 27.65 5.45 -8.86
CA ALA A 380 28.34 4.29 -9.43
C ALA A 380 27.37 3.47 -10.30
N GLN A 381 26.16 3.17 -9.80
CA GLN A 381 25.13 2.48 -10.57
C GLN A 381 24.78 3.23 -11.88
N LEU A 382 24.69 4.56 -11.81
CA LEU A 382 24.45 5.39 -13.00
C LEU A 382 25.62 5.32 -14.00
N LYS A 383 26.87 5.33 -13.53
CA LYS A 383 28.05 5.13 -14.39
C LYS A 383 28.09 3.75 -15.03
N ILE A 384 27.73 2.70 -14.29
CA ILE A 384 27.59 1.34 -14.83
C ILE A 384 26.54 1.31 -15.95
N SER A 385 25.37 1.92 -15.74
CA SER A 385 24.32 1.96 -16.76
C SER A 385 24.72 2.71 -18.04
N GLN A 386 25.72 3.59 -17.96
CA GLN A 386 26.30 4.32 -19.10
C GLN A 386 27.45 3.55 -19.77
N GLY A 387 27.83 2.38 -19.26
CA GLY A 387 29.00 1.62 -19.72
C GLY A 387 30.34 2.17 -19.20
N ASN A 388 30.34 3.14 -18.29
CA ASN A 388 31.56 3.73 -17.73
C ASN A 388 32.06 2.95 -16.50
N ILE A 389 32.47 1.69 -16.69
CA ILE A 389 32.83 0.76 -15.60
C ILE A 389 34.03 1.27 -14.79
N SER A 390 35.07 1.77 -15.44
CA SER A 390 36.25 2.34 -14.78
C SER A 390 35.90 3.46 -13.78
N LYS A 391 35.03 4.40 -14.19
CA LYS A 391 34.58 5.50 -13.32
C LYS A 391 33.70 4.99 -12.17
N ALA A 392 32.88 3.98 -12.41
CA ALA A 392 32.09 3.35 -11.36
C ALA A 392 32.98 2.71 -10.29
N CYS A 393 34.04 2.00 -10.69
CA CYS A 393 35.01 1.40 -9.77
C CYS A 393 35.70 2.45 -8.90
N LEU A 394 36.11 3.58 -9.48
CA LEU A 394 36.69 4.70 -8.73
C LEU A 394 35.72 5.26 -7.67
N ILE A 395 34.45 5.46 -8.03
CA ILE A 395 33.42 5.94 -7.09
C ILE A 395 33.22 4.93 -5.97
N LEU A 396 33.09 3.64 -6.28
CA LEU A 396 32.91 2.59 -5.27
C LEU A 396 34.12 2.48 -4.32
N ARG A 397 35.35 2.56 -4.85
CA ARG A 397 36.57 2.57 -4.02
C ARG A 397 36.63 3.78 -3.07
N SER A 398 35.96 4.89 -3.39
CA SER A 398 35.89 6.08 -2.53
C SER A 398 34.93 5.97 -1.34
N ILE A 399 34.23 4.83 -1.18
CA ILE A 399 33.30 4.58 -0.07
C ILE A 399 34.03 3.75 1.00
N GLU A 400 34.73 4.44 1.90
CA GLU A 400 35.59 3.79 2.91
C GLU A 400 34.82 2.82 3.83
N GLU A 401 33.59 3.16 4.21
CA GLU A 401 32.75 2.35 5.11
C GLU A 401 32.39 0.97 4.54
N LEU A 402 32.31 0.85 3.21
CA LEU A 402 31.92 -0.38 2.51
C LEU A 402 33.09 -1.11 1.85
N LYS A 403 34.27 -0.51 1.81
CA LYS A 403 35.46 -0.95 1.07
C LYS A 403 35.79 -2.44 1.20
N HIS A 404 35.73 -2.97 2.42
CA HIS A 404 36.07 -4.36 2.72
C HIS A 404 34.84 -5.26 2.95
N LYS A 405 33.62 -4.77 2.71
CA LYS A 405 32.42 -5.61 2.81
C LYS A 405 32.41 -6.60 1.63
N PRO A 406 32.06 -7.88 1.85
CA PRO A 406 32.09 -8.89 0.77
C PRO A 406 31.27 -8.49 -0.46
N GLY A 407 30.14 -7.80 -0.28
CA GLY A 407 29.34 -7.28 -1.39
C GLY A 407 30.08 -6.25 -2.25
N MET A 408 30.83 -5.33 -1.63
CA MET A 408 31.63 -4.34 -2.35
C MET A 408 32.80 -4.98 -3.09
N VAL A 409 33.52 -5.89 -2.41
CA VAL A 409 34.62 -6.67 -3.00
C VAL A 409 34.12 -7.45 -4.21
N SER A 410 33.00 -8.16 -4.07
CA SER A 410 32.39 -8.93 -5.17
C SER A 410 32.03 -8.04 -6.35
N ALA A 411 31.44 -6.86 -6.10
CA ALA A 411 31.07 -5.92 -7.17
C ALA A 411 32.31 -5.40 -7.92
N LEU A 412 33.33 -4.95 -7.18
CA LEU A 412 34.59 -4.45 -7.75
C LEU A 412 35.33 -5.53 -8.54
N VAL A 413 35.50 -6.73 -7.98
CA VAL A 413 36.14 -7.86 -8.66
C VAL A 413 35.40 -8.20 -9.95
N THR A 414 34.07 -8.25 -9.92
CA THR A 414 33.25 -8.55 -11.11
C THR A 414 33.46 -7.50 -12.19
N MET A 415 33.49 -6.22 -11.83
CA MET A 415 33.70 -5.13 -12.77
C MET A 415 35.11 -5.09 -13.34
N TYR A 416 36.15 -5.28 -12.52
CA TYR A 416 37.53 -5.38 -13.00
C TYR A 416 37.73 -6.57 -13.92
N SER A 417 37.10 -7.71 -13.61
CA SER A 417 37.11 -8.89 -14.48
C SER A 417 36.44 -8.62 -15.83
N HIS A 418 35.39 -7.80 -15.86
CA HIS A 418 34.72 -7.39 -17.10
C HIS A 418 35.63 -6.52 -17.97
N GLU A 419 36.43 -5.64 -17.36
CA GLU A 419 37.43 -4.81 -18.04
C GLU A 419 38.75 -5.56 -18.32
N GLU A 420 38.80 -6.86 -18.04
CA GLU A 420 40.02 -7.71 -18.15
C GLU A 420 41.20 -7.24 -17.27
N ASP A 421 40.96 -6.36 -16.30
CA ASP A 421 41.94 -5.87 -15.34
C ASP A 421 42.05 -6.84 -14.15
N ILE A 422 42.69 -7.98 -14.41
CA ILE A 422 42.83 -9.07 -13.43
C ILE A 422 43.68 -8.65 -12.23
N ASP A 423 44.68 -7.80 -12.45
CA ASP A 423 45.60 -7.38 -11.40
C ASP A 423 44.88 -6.46 -10.38
N SER A 424 44.04 -5.52 -10.85
CA SER A 424 43.19 -4.73 -9.95
C SER A 424 42.17 -5.59 -9.19
N ALA A 425 41.62 -6.62 -9.82
CA ALA A 425 40.70 -7.55 -9.13
C ALA A 425 41.42 -8.31 -8.00
N ILE A 426 42.64 -8.79 -8.25
CA ILE A 426 43.47 -9.46 -7.24
C ILE A 426 43.88 -8.49 -6.13
N GLU A 427 44.17 -7.24 -6.46
CA GLU A 427 44.48 -6.19 -5.48
C GLU A 427 43.31 -5.99 -4.51
N VAL A 428 42.07 -5.89 -5.00
CA VAL A 428 40.86 -5.74 -4.18
C VAL A 428 40.71 -6.91 -3.20
N PHE A 429 40.90 -8.16 -3.68
CA PHE A 429 40.91 -9.33 -2.80
C PHE A 429 42.00 -9.22 -1.72
N THR A 430 43.22 -8.88 -2.13
CA THR A 430 44.38 -8.82 -1.24
C THR A 430 44.16 -7.80 -0.12
N GLN A 431 43.70 -6.59 -0.45
CA GLN A 431 43.39 -5.56 0.53
C GLN A 431 42.29 -5.99 1.50
N ALA A 432 41.22 -6.62 0.99
CA ALA A 432 40.13 -7.11 1.84
C ALA A 432 40.61 -8.23 2.78
N ILE A 433 41.33 -9.23 2.27
CA ILE A 433 41.88 -10.34 3.06
C ILE A 433 42.80 -9.79 4.15
N GLN A 434 43.72 -8.86 3.83
CA GLN A 434 44.61 -8.26 4.80
C GLN A 434 43.86 -7.49 5.89
N TRP A 435 42.81 -6.76 5.52
CA TRP A 435 41.95 -6.08 6.50
C TRP A 435 41.29 -7.07 7.47
N TYR A 436 40.68 -8.15 6.96
CA TYR A 436 40.08 -9.17 7.81
C TYR A 436 41.10 -9.93 8.65
N GLN A 437 42.28 -10.22 8.11
CA GLN A 437 43.36 -10.86 8.86
C GLN A 437 43.78 -10.03 10.08
N ASN A 438 43.75 -8.70 9.98
CA ASN A 438 44.13 -7.79 11.06
C ASN A 438 42.99 -7.53 12.06
N HIS A 439 41.73 -7.50 11.61
CA HIS A 439 40.59 -7.09 12.47
C HIS A 439 39.73 -8.28 12.94
N GLN A 440 39.53 -9.28 12.10
CA GLN A 440 38.62 -10.42 12.33
C GLN A 440 39.20 -11.73 11.75
N PRO A 441 40.39 -12.16 12.21
CA PRO A 441 41.05 -13.35 11.69
C PRO A 441 40.17 -14.58 11.90
N LYS A 442 40.23 -15.50 10.94
CA LYS A 442 39.47 -16.78 10.92
C LYS A 442 37.93 -16.63 10.95
N SER A 443 37.39 -15.42 10.79
CA SER A 443 35.94 -15.25 10.62
C SER A 443 35.45 -15.98 9.35
N PRO A 444 34.18 -16.40 9.28
CA PRO A 444 33.63 -17.04 8.07
C PRO A 444 33.82 -16.20 6.81
N ALA A 445 33.67 -14.87 6.92
CA ALA A 445 33.88 -13.95 5.81
C ALA A 445 35.34 -13.91 5.35
N HIS A 446 36.30 -13.88 6.30
CA HIS A 446 37.73 -13.93 5.99
C HIS A 446 38.10 -15.20 5.23
N LEU A 447 37.70 -16.37 5.74
CA LEU A 447 38.00 -17.67 5.12
C LEU A 447 37.34 -17.80 3.74
N SER A 448 36.11 -17.31 3.60
CA SER A 448 35.41 -17.27 2.31
C SER A 448 36.12 -16.38 1.30
N LEU A 449 36.61 -15.21 1.71
CA LEU A 449 37.34 -14.30 0.82
C LEU A 449 38.65 -14.90 0.31
N ILE A 450 39.43 -15.58 1.17
CA ILE A 450 40.66 -16.28 0.76
C ILE A 450 40.33 -17.36 -0.27
N ARG A 451 39.30 -18.16 -0.02
CA ARG A 451 38.88 -19.22 -0.95
C ARG A 451 38.46 -18.65 -2.31
N GLU A 452 37.64 -17.60 -2.32
CA GLU A 452 37.20 -16.98 -3.56
C GLU A 452 38.35 -16.30 -4.31
N ALA A 453 39.29 -15.66 -3.61
CA ALA A 453 40.49 -15.11 -4.22
C ALA A 453 41.35 -16.21 -4.88
N ALA A 454 41.52 -17.37 -4.23
CA ALA A 454 42.24 -18.50 -4.81
C ALA A 454 41.53 -19.07 -6.04
N ASN A 455 40.21 -19.25 -5.99
CA ASN A 455 39.40 -19.68 -7.14
C ASN A 455 39.54 -18.70 -8.31
N PHE A 456 39.48 -17.41 -8.02
CA PHE A 456 39.65 -16.36 -9.01
C PHE A 456 41.03 -16.43 -9.67
N LYS A 457 42.10 -16.51 -8.87
CA LYS A 457 43.47 -16.65 -9.35
C LYS A 457 43.67 -17.92 -10.20
N LEU A 458 43.10 -19.06 -9.81
CA LEU A 458 43.13 -20.29 -10.61
C LEU A 458 42.46 -20.10 -11.97
N LYS A 459 41.28 -19.49 -11.99
CA LYS A 459 40.51 -19.24 -13.22
C LYS A 459 41.29 -18.39 -14.23
N TYR A 460 42.04 -17.39 -13.76
CA TYR A 460 42.82 -16.49 -14.61
C TYR A 460 44.31 -16.86 -14.69
N GLY A 461 44.67 -18.11 -14.36
CA GLY A 461 46.01 -18.65 -14.61
C GLY A 461 47.10 -18.24 -13.61
N ARG A 462 46.78 -17.52 -12.53
CA ARG A 462 47.69 -17.15 -11.43
C ARG A 462 47.87 -18.31 -10.44
N LYS A 463 48.27 -19.48 -10.95
CA LYS A 463 48.27 -20.76 -10.22
C LYS A 463 49.14 -20.75 -8.95
N LYS A 464 50.35 -20.16 -9.01
CA LYS A 464 51.29 -20.12 -7.87
C LYS A 464 50.74 -19.35 -6.69
N GLU A 465 50.13 -18.20 -6.95
CA GLU A 465 49.51 -17.37 -5.90
C GLU A 465 48.28 -18.06 -5.29
N ALA A 466 47.44 -18.70 -6.12
CA ALA A 466 46.31 -19.46 -5.62
C ALA A 466 46.72 -20.63 -4.71
N ILE A 467 47.80 -21.34 -5.07
CA ILE A 467 48.37 -22.40 -4.23
C ILE A 467 48.80 -21.82 -2.88
N SER A 468 49.50 -20.68 -2.87
CA SER A 468 49.92 -20.02 -1.63
C SER A 468 48.73 -19.68 -0.72
N ASP A 469 47.65 -19.11 -1.29
CA ASP A 469 46.44 -18.78 -0.54
C ASP A 469 45.77 -20.05 0.04
N LEU A 470 45.65 -21.10 -0.76
CA LEU A 470 45.04 -22.38 -0.36
C LEU A 470 45.88 -23.12 0.69
N GLU A 471 47.21 -23.06 0.60
CA GLU A 471 48.10 -23.60 1.63
C GLU A 471 47.93 -22.88 2.96
N GLN A 472 47.85 -21.54 2.93
CA GLN A 472 47.60 -20.75 4.14
C GLN A 472 46.23 -21.10 4.74
N LEU A 473 45.21 -21.24 3.91
CA LEU A 473 43.86 -21.61 4.33
C LEU A 473 43.83 -23.03 4.95
N TRP A 474 44.49 -24.00 4.33
CA TRP A 474 44.56 -25.37 4.83
C TRP A 474 45.38 -25.49 6.12
N LYS A 475 46.51 -24.76 6.23
CA LYS A 475 47.30 -24.71 7.49
C LYS A 475 46.47 -24.19 8.66
N GLN A 476 45.56 -23.25 8.42
CA GLN A 476 44.68 -22.71 9.46
C GLN A 476 43.54 -23.67 9.84
N ASN A 477 43.08 -24.51 8.90
CA ASN A 477 42.08 -25.55 9.17
C ASN A 477 42.39 -26.85 8.42
N PRO A 478 43.31 -27.70 8.95
CA PRO A 478 43.73 -28.92 8.26
C PRO A 478 42.61 -29.96 8.09
N LYS A 479 41.51 -29.82 8.83
CA LYS A 479 40.33 -30.69 8.76
C LYS A 479 39.37 -30.31 7.63
N ASP A 480 39.61 -29.20 6.93
CA ASP A 480 38.77 -28.77 5.81
C ASP A 480 39.11 -29.55 4.52
N ILE A 481 38.32 -30.59 4.29
CA ILE A 481 38.43 -31.48 3.13
C ILE A 481 38.23 -30.72 1.81
N HIS A 482 37.37 -29.69 1.79
CA HIS A 482 37.11 -28.92 0.57
C HIS A 482 38.34 -28.11 0.16
N THR A 483 38.98 -27.43 1.12
CA THR A 483 40.22 -26.70 0.87
C THR A 483 41.35 -27.64 0.47
N LEU A 484 41.46 -28.81 1.10
CA LEU A 484 42.44 -29.83 0.71
C LEU A 484 42.23 -30.31 -0.74
N ALA A 485 40.99 -30.59 -1.14
CA ALA A 485 40.66 -30.99 -2.49
C ALA A 485 41.00 -29.90 -3.53
N GLN A 486 40.67 -28.64 -3.22
CA GLN A 486 41.04 -27.49 -4.06
C GLN A 486 42.56 -27.33 -4.17
N LEU A 487 43.29 -27.50 -3.06
CA LEU A 487 44.75 -27.42 -3.02
C LEU A 487 45.39 -28.53 -3.86
N ILE A 488 44.89 -29.77 -3.78
CA ILE A 488 45.34 -30.89 -4.62
C ILE A 488 45.07 -30.58 -6.09
N SER A 489 43.88 -30.07 -6.42
CA SER A 489 43.53 -29.68 -7.80
C SER A 489 44.39 -28.52 -8.31
N ALA A 490 44.80 -27.58 -7.46
CA ALA A 490 45.70 -26.50 -7.83
C ALA A 490 47.12 -27.02 -8.06
N TYR A 491 47.61 -27.89 -7.15
CA TYR A 491 48.93 -28.51 -7.25
C TYR A 491 49.05 -29.44 -8.46
N SER A 492 48.01 -30.17 -8.85
CA SER A 492 48.09 -31.06 -10.03
C SER A 492 48.42 -30.30 -11.33
N LEU A 493 48.14 -28.99 -11.38
CA LEU A 493 48.44 -28.11 -12.52
C LEU A 493 49.86 -27.53 -12.50
N VAL A 494 50.62 -27.70 -11.41
CA VAL A 494 51.94 -27.06 -11.19
C VAL A 494 53.00 -28.06 -10.69
N ASP A 495 52.67 -28.90 -9.73
CA ASP A 495 53.52 -29.92 -9.08
C ASP A 495 52.68 -31.18 -8.74
N PRO A 496 52.62 -32.16 -9.67
CA PRO A 496 51.85 -33.39 -9.48
C PRO A 496 52.32 -34.25 -8.31
N GLU A 497 53.60 -34.21 -7.95
CA GLU A 497 54.14 -35.02 -6.85
C GLU A 497 53.65 -34.49 -5.50
N LYS A 498 53.64 -33.16 -5.31
CA LYS A 498 53.01 -32.57 -4.11
C LYS A 498 51.52 -32.85 -4.05
N ALA A 499 50.80 -32.81 -5.18
CA ALA A 499 49.39 -33.17 -5.23
C ALA A 499 49.17 -34.62 -4.73
N LYS A 500 50.03 -35.55 -5.15
CA LYS A 500 50.01 -36.95 -4.73
C LYS A 500 50.29 -37.11 -3.23
N VAL A 501 51.25 -36.36 -2.68
CA VAL A 501 51.51 -36.36 -1.23
C VAL A 501 50.28 -35.87 -0.46
N LEU A 502 49.70 -34.75 -0.88
CA LEU A 502 48.52 -34.16 -0.22
C LEU A 502 47.28 -35.05 -0.34
N SER A 503 47.13 -35.81 -1.43
CA SER A 503 46.00 -36.73 -1.63
C SER A 503 45.89 -37.82 -0.55
N LYS A 504 46.99 -38.17 0.12
CA LYS A 504 47.00 -39.13 1.23
C LYS A 504 46.24 -38.62 2.47
N HIS A 505 46.01 -37.32 2.56
CA HIS A 505 45.25 -36.70 3.66
C HIS A 505 43.74 -36.66 3.38
N LEU A 506 43.28 -37.06 2.19
CA LEU A 506 41.85 -37.20 1.92
C LEU A 506 41.28 -38.41 2.68
N PRO A 507 40.01 -38.36 3.13
CA PRO A 507 39.37 -39.51 3.76
C PRO A 507 39.35 -40.70 2.79
N SER A 508 39.59 -41.91 3.31
CA SER A 508 39.45 -43.14 2.52
C SER A 508 38.03 -43.27 1.96
N SER A 509 37.88 -43.85 0.76
CA SER A 509 36.58 -44.15 0.14
C SER A 509 35.64 -44.88 1.09
N ASP A 510 36.18 -45.76 1.94
CA ASP A 510 35.41 -46.58 2.89
C ASP A 510 34.82 -45.76 4.05
N SER A 511 35.41 -44.59 4.34
CA SER A 511 34.94 -43.67 5.39
C SER A 511 33.85 -42.71 4.90
N MET A 512 33.74 -42.52 3.57
CA MET A 512 32.64 -41.80 2.95
C MET A 512 31.52 -42.79 2.64
N SER A 513 30.77 -43.19 3.67
CA SER A 513 29.53 -43.96 3.49
C SER A 513 28.44 -43.08 2.86
N LEU A 514 28.66 -42.61 1.64
CA LEU A 514 27.58 -42.21 0.76
C LEU A 514 26.77 -43.48 0.55
N LYS A 515 25.59 -43.57 1.18
CA LYS A 515 24.56 -44.56 0.84
C LYS A 515 24.02 -44.27 -0.56
N VAL A 516 24.92 -44.31 -1.55
CA VAL A 516 24.61 -44.17 -2.96
C VAL A 516 24.70 -45.58 -3.48
N ASP A 517 23.52 -46.16 -3.73
CA ASP A 517 23.37 -47.43 -4.41
C ASP A 517 23.87 -47.24 -5.85
N VAL A 518 25.11 -47.64 -6.08
CA VAL A 518 25.82 -47.50 -7.36
C VAL A 518 25.09 -48.27 -8.45
N GLU A 519 24.57 -49.46 -8.13
CA GLU A 519 23.75 -50.25 -9.05
C GLU A 519 22.44 -49.55 -9.39
N ALA A 520 21.76 -48.91 -8.43
CA ALA A 520 20.56 -48.14 -8.71
C ALA A 520 20.83 -46.87 -9.52
N LEU A 521 22.00 -46.25 -9.38
CA LEU A 521 22.38 -45.05 -10.13
C LEU A 521 22.77 -45.38 -11.58
N GLU A 522 23.56 -46.43 -11.78
CA GLU A 522 23.98 -46.95 -13.09
C GLU A 522 22.81 -47.58 -13.86
N ASN A 523 21.88 -48.23 -13.16
CA ASN A 523 20.64 -48.74 -13.74
C ASN A 523 19.50 -47.72 -13.75
N SER A 524 19.70 -46.50 -13.23
CA SER A 524 18.72 -45.43 -13.40
C SER A 524 18.75 -44.99 -14.87
N PRO A 525 17.61 -45.02 -15.59
CA PRO A 525 17.56 -44.43 -16.91
C PRO A 525 17.79 -42.93 -16.72
N GLY A 526 18.97 -42.45 -17.13
CA GLY A 526 19.31 -41.03 -17.12
C GLY A 526 18.14 -40.19 -17.64
N ALA A 527 17.88 -39.06 -16.98
CA ALA A 527 16.69 -38.22 -17.08
C ALA A 527 16.06 -38.14 -18.49
N THR A 528 15.29 -39.15 -18.84
CA THR A 528 14.45 -39.19 -20.03
C THR A 528 13.05 -39.47 -19.54
N TYR A 529 12.22 -38.44 -19.69
CA TYR A 529 10.81 -38.44 -19.38
C TYR A 529 10.11 -39.65 -20.04
N ILE A 530 9.83 -40.70 -19.28
CA ILE A 530 8.94 -41.79 -19.73
C ILE A 530 7.77 -41.93 -18.75
N ARG A 531 6.64 -41.38 -19.19
CA ARG A 531 5.28 -41.66 -18.68
C ARG A 531 5.05 -43.18 -18.66
N LYS A 532 4.96 -43.81 -17.49
CA LYS A 532 4.40 -45.17 -17.38
C LYS A 532 2.90 -45.14 -17.09
N LYS A 533 2.13 -45.63 -18.06
CA LYS A 533 0.77 -46.19 -17.89
C LYS A 533 0.90 -47.55 -17.18
N GLY A 534 -0.07 -47.87 -16.35
CA GLY A 534 -0.07 -49.05 -15.46
C GLY A 534 -0.30 -50.39 -16.15
N GLY A 535 0.18 -51.44 -15.47
CA GLY A 535 -0.10 -52.85 -15.72
C GLY A 535 -0.19 -53.59 -14.38
N LYS A 536 -1.15 -54.51 -14.30
CA LYS A 536 -1.76 -55.15 -13.13
C LYS A 536 -1.00 -56.44 -12.79
N VAL A 537 -0.79 -56.77 -11.51
CA VAL A 537 -0.36 -58.11 -11.08
C VAL A 537 -1.32 -58.65 -10.01
N THR A 538 -1.81 -59.85 -10.28
CA THR A 538 -2.65 -60.74 -9.47
C THR A 538 -1.84 -61.36 -8.33
N GLY A 539 -2.45 -61.50 -7.16
CA GLY A 539 -1.76 -61.88 -5.93
C GLY A 539 -1.84 -63.35 -5.54
N ASP A 540 -1.23 -63.67 -4.40
CA ASP A 540 -1.70 -64.72 -3.49
C ASP A 540 -1.37 -64.42 -2.01
N SER A 541 -2.45 -64.13 -1.26
CA SER A 541 -2.91 -64.69 0.03
C SER A 541 -1.97 -64.87 1.27
N GLN A 542 -1.98 -63.85 2.17
CA GLN A 542 -2.49 -63.80 3.58
C GLN A 542 -2.11 -64.86 4.66
N PRO A 543 -1.97 -64.48 5.98
CA PRO A 543 -3.08 -63.94 6.79
C PRO A 543 -2.80 -62.75 7.74
N LYS A 544 -3.95 -62.24 8.22
CA LYS A 544 -4.31 -60.95 8.86
C LYS A 544 -3.85 -60.79 10.31
N GLU A 545 -3.69 -59.54 10.73
CA GLU A 545 -4.48 -58.73 11.71
C GLU A 545 -3.90 -57.30 11.74
N GLN A 546 -4.51 -56.18 12.18
CA GLN A 546 -5.87 -55.64 12.27
C GLN A 546 -5.67 -54.09 12.28
N GLY A 547 -6.66 -53.31 11.79
CA GLY A 547 -6.87 -51.91 12.25
C GLY A 547 -6.41 -50.72 11.39
N GLN A 548 -7.31 -50.24 10.52
CA GLN A 548 -7.67 -48.84 10.16
C GLN A 548 -6.55 -47.77 10.02
N GLY A 549 -6.42 -46.98 8.94
CA GLY A 549 -7.30 -46.72 7.80
C GLY A 549 -7.02 -45.30 7.28
N ASP A 550 -6.10 -45.16 6.32
CA ASP A 550 -5.67 -43.85 5.80
C ASP A 550 -6.47 -43.42 4.56
N LEU A 551 -7.12 -42.27 4.66
CA LEU A 551 -8.00 -41.67 3.64
C LEU A 551 -7.17 -40.99 2.52
N LYS A 552 -7.42 -41.42 1.27
CA LYS A 552 -6.84 -40.83 0.05
C LYS A 552 -7.30 -39.37 -0.17
N LYS A 553 -6.32 -38.49 -0.40
CA LYS A 553 -6.46 -37.10 -0.86
C LYS A 553 -7.22 -36.99 -2.21
N LYS A 554 -8.27 -36.16 -2.24
CA LYS A 554 -9.01 -35.76 -3.46
C LYS A 554 -8.19 -34.78 -4.33
N LYS A 555 -8.13 -35.03 -5.64
CA LYS A 555 -7.65 -34.05 -6.65
C LYS A 555 -8.74 -33.02 -6.98
N LYS A 556 -8.40 -31.73 -6.96
CA LYS A 556 -9.27 -30.61 -7.38
C LYS A 556 -9.52 -30.63 -8.90
N LYS A 557 -10.78 -30.43 -9.32
CA LYS A 557 -11.18 -30.21 -10.73
C LYS A 557 -10.92 -28.76 -11.15
N LYS A 558 -10.43 -28.54 -12.38
CA LYS A 558 -10.35 -27.22 -13.03
C LYS A 558 -11.75 -26.75 -13.46
N LYS A 559 -12.03 -25.45 -13.40
CA LYS A 559 -13.28 -24.85 -13.89
C LYS A 559 -13.33 -24.84 -15.43
N GLY A 560 -14.50 -25.17 -16.00
CA GLY A 560 -14.75 -25.19 -17.44
C GLY A 560 -14.99 -23.80 -18.03
N LYS A 561 -14.59 -23.59 -19.29
CA LYS A 561 -14.94 -22.39 -20.07
C LYS A 561 -16.39 -22.47 -20.56
N LEU A 562 -17.10 -21.35 -20.59
CA LEU A 562 -18.44 -21.25 -21.18
C LEU A 562 -18.39 -21.37 -22.73
N PRO A 563 -19.48 -21.83 -23.38
CA PRO A 563 -19.59 -21.89 -24.83
C PRO A 563 -19.55 -20.49 -25.47
N LYS A 564 -19.10 -20.41 -26.73
CA LYS A 564 -18.90 -19.14 -27.46
C LYS A 564 -20.15 -18.27 -27.67
N ASN A 565 -21.37 -18.80 -27.49
CA ASN A 565 -22.64 -18.06 -27.66
C ASN A 565 -23.49 -18.06 -26.37
N TYR A 566 -22.90 -17.66 -25.24
CA TYR A 566 -23.65 -17.47 -23.99
C TYR A 566 -24.30 -16.08 -23.97
N ASP A 567 -25.63 -16.04 -24.01
CA ASP A 567 -26.41 -14.84 -23.72
C ASP A 567 -26.87 -14.87 -22.24
N PRO A 568 -26.39 -13.94 -21.39
CA PRO A 568 -26.70 -13.92 -19.95
C PRO A 568 -28.15 -13.52 -19.62
N LYS A 569 -28.98 -13.15 -20.61
CA LYS A 569 -30.38 -12.75 -20.37
C LYS A 569 -31.41 -13.86 -20.54
N VAL A 570 -30.99 -15.05 -20.98
CA VAL A 570 -31.89 -16.19 -21.16
C VAL A 570 -31.64 -17.20 -20.04
N THR A 571 -32.70 -17.55 -19.29
CA THR A 571 -32.62 -18.58 -18.26
C THR A 571 -32.32 -19.95 -18.90
N PRO A 572 -31.32 -20.68 -18.40
CA PRO A 572 -31.00 -22.00 -18.93
C PRO A 572 -32.17 -22.98 -18.75
N ASP A 573 -32.34 -23.90 -19.71
CA ASP A 573 -33.33 -24.97 -19.68
C ASP A 573 -33.39 -25.67 -18.30
N PRO A 574 -34.55 -25.66 -17.61
CA PRO A 574 -34.74 -26.26 -16.29
C PRO A 574 -34.45 -27.76 -16.24
N GLU A 575 -34.59 -28.47 -17.36
CA GLU A 575 -34.39 -29.93 -17.42
C GLU A 575 -32.95 -30.32 -17.82
N ARG A 576 -32.03 -29.35 -17.86
CA ARG A 576 -30.65 -29.58 -18.30
C ARG A 576 -29.85 -30.51 -17.39
N TRP A 577 -30.20 -30.59 -16.11
CA TRP A 577 -29.56 -31.50 -15.15
C TRP A 577 -30.04 -32.95 -15.28
N LEU A 578 -31.15 -33.18 -15.99
CA LEU A 578 -31.66 -34.52 -16.25
C LEU A 578 -30.86 -35.19 -17.39
N PRO A 579 -30.59 -36.50 -17.28
CA PRO A 579 -30.16 -37.34 -18.40
C PRO A 579 -31.05 -37.09 -19.62
N MET A 580 -30.46 -36.99 -20.81
CA MET A 580 -31.18 -36.58 -22.04
C MET A 580 -32.45 -37.39 -22.30
N ARG A 581 -32.52 -38.65 -21.86
CA ARG A 581 -33.66 -39.55 -22.03
C ARG A 581 -34.85 -39.22 -21.12
N GLU A 582 -34.62 -38.48 -20.06
CA GLU A 582 -35.59 -38.13 -19.01
C GLU A 582 -36.15 -36.71 -19.19
N ARG A 583 -35.77 -36.03 -20.29
CA ARG A 583 -36.27 -34.70 -20.61
C ARG A 583 -37.59 -34.78 -21.33
N SER A 584 -38.50 -33.87 -21.02
CA SER A 584 -39.87 -33.80 -21.55
C SER A 584 -39.93 -33.71 -23.08
N TYR A 585 -38.89 -33.17 -23.72
CA TYR A 585 -38.77 -33.08 -25.18
C TYR A 585 -38.00 -34.25 -25.83
N TYR A 586 -37.56 -35.25 -25.07
CA TYR A 586 -36.84 -36.40 -25.62
C TYR A 586 -37.77 -37.34 -26.38
N ARG A 587 -37.71 -37.29 -27.72
CA ARG A 587 -38.30 -38.31 -28.59
C ARG A 587 -37.23 -39.36 -28.92
N GLY A 588 -37.35 -40.55 -28.34
CA GLY A 588 -36.41 -41.66 -28.56
C GLY A 588 -36.22 -42.02 -30.04
N ARG A 589 -34.99 -42.41 -30.41
CA ARG A 589 -34.68 -42.85 -31.78
C ARG A 589 -35.30 -44.22 -32.07
N LYS A 590 -36.17 -44.29 -33.10
CA LYS A 590 -36.61 -45.55 -33.73
C LYS A 590 -35.39 -46.34 -34.21
N LYS A 591 -35.33 -47.60 -33.78
CA LYS A 591 -34.36 -48.61 -34.19
C LYS A 591 -34.66 -49.01 -35.64
N GLY A 592 -33.73 -48.74 -36.55
CA GLY A 592 -33.88 -49.05 -37.98
C GLY A 592 -32.54 -49.38 -38.64
N LYS A 593 -32.15 -50.66 -38.50
CA LYS A 593 -31.32 -51.48 -39.39
C LYS A 593 -30.09 -50.86 -40.09
N LYS A 594 -28.94 -51.48 -39.76
CA LYS A 594 -27.89 -51.95 -40.69
C LYS A 594 -27.08 -50.85 -41.39
N LYS A 595 -25.79 -51.00 -41.69
CA LYS A 595 -24.82 -52.08 -41.54
C LYS A 595 -23.48 -51.43 -41.87
N ASP A 596 -22.44 -51.91 -41.23
CA ASP A 596 -21.04 -52.01 -41.67
C ASP A 596 -20.55 -51.06 -42.77
N GLN A 597 -19.46 -50.37 -42.49
CA GLN A 597 -18.13 -50.65 -43.08
C GLN A 597 -17.24 -49.42 -42.81
N ILE A 598 -16.10 -49.60 -42.16
CA ILE A 598 -14.77 -49.61 -42.81
C ILE A 598 -14.54 -48.28 -43.55
N GLY A 599 -13.54 -47.45 -43.25
CA GLY A 599 -12.31 -47.62 -42.51
C GLY A 599 -11.32 -46.56 -42.99
N LYS A 600 -10.27 -46.36 -42.18
CA LYS A 600 -8.89 -45.98 -42.56
C LYS A 600 -8.71 -44.83 -43.57
N GLY A 601 -8.18 -43.69 -43.11
CA GLY A 601 -6.78 -43.32 -43.43
C GLY A 601 -6.78 -42.37 -44.64
N THR A 602 -5.82 -41.51 -44.95
CA THR A 602 -4.49 -41.11 -44.45
C THR A 602 -4.11 -39.89 -45.30
N GLN A 603 -3.25 -39.00 -44.77
CA GLN A 603 -2.27 -38.16 -45.51
C GLN A 603 -2.80 -37.29 -46.67
N GLY A 604 -2.79 -35.95 -46.60
CA GLY A 604 -1.59 -35.13 -46.48
C GLY A 604 -1.02 -34.84 -47.87
N ALA A 605 -1.34 -33.69 -48.47
CA ALA A 605 -0.51 -33.01 -49.46
C ALA A 605 -1.08 -31.62 -49.81
N THR A 606 -0.17 -30.80 -50.30
CA THR A 606 -0.06 -29.35 -50.41
C THR A 606 -0.57 -28.75 -51.73
N ALA A 607 -0.56 -27.40 -51.75
CA ALA A 607 -0.63 -26.47 -52.88
C ALA A 607 -2.04 -26.25 -53.46
N GLY A 608 -2.54 -25.03 -53.71
CA GLY A 608 -1.86 -23.75 -53.92
C GLY A 608 -1.91 -23.40 -55.41
N ALA A 609 -2.99 -22.77 -55.87
CA ALA A 609 -3.03 -21.81 -57.00
C ALA A 609 -4.48 -21.40 -57.33
N SER A 610 -4.72 -20.09 -57.22
CA SER A 610 -5.54 -19.22 -58.08
C SER A 610 -6.46 -19.82 -59.16
N SER A 611 -7.72 -19.37 -59.19
CA SER A 611 -8.25 -18.54 -60.29
C SER A 611 -9.71 -18.13 -60.02
N GLU A 612 -9.96 -16.83 -60.07
CA GLU A 612 -11.28 -16.24 -60.26
C GLU A 612 -11.86 -16.61 -61.65
N LEU A 613 -13.20 -16.61 -61.70
CA LEU A 613 -14.12 -16.21 -62.79
C LEU A 613 -15.17 -17.27 -63.18
N ASP A 614 -16.42 -16.96 -62.79
CA ASP A 614 -17.60 -16.70 -63.63
C ASP A 614 -17.56 -17.26 -65.08
N ALA A 615 -18.60 -17.83 -65.70
CA ALA A 615 -20.01 -17.43 -65.72
C ALA A 615 -20.92 -18.42 -66.49
N SER A 616 -22.23 -18.12 -66.46
CA SER A 616 -23.31 -18.48 -67.40
C SER A 616 -24.11 -19.76 -67.07
N LYS A 617 -25.45 -19.86 -67.21
CA LYS A 617 -26.58 -19.06 -67.75
C LYS A 617 -27.86 -19.86 -67.35
N THR A 618 -29.09 -19.36 -67.16
CA THR A 618 -30.00 -18.67 -68.11
C THR A 618 -31.34 -18.25 -67.46
N VAL A 619 -31.86 -17.07 -67.89
CA VAL A 619 -33.22 -16.78 -68.46
C VAL A 619 -34.28 -15.92 -67.70
N SER A 620 -34.66 -14.84 -68.43
CA SER A 620 -35.90 -14.05 -68.60
C SER A 620 -36.47 -13.08 -67.54
N SER A 621 -36.16 -11.79 -67.76
CA SER A 621 -37.00 -10.60 -68.08
C SER A 621 -38.36 -10.26 -67.43
N PRO A 622 -38.69 -8.93 -67.34
CA PRO A 622 -39.66 -8.29 -66.41
C PRO A 622 -40.86 -7.64 -67.19
N PRO A 623 -41.73 -6.73 -66.68
CA PRO A 623 -41.41 -5.32 -66.27
C PRO A 623 -42.33 -4.78 -65.10
N THR A 624 -42.12 -3.67 -64.38
CA THR A 624 -42.10 -2.25 -64.76
C THR A 624 -41.85 -1.37 -63.50
N SER A 625 -40.64 -0.82 -63.38
CA SER A 625 -40.29 0.62 -63.54
C SER A 625 -40.89 1.78 -62.70
N PRO A 626 -40.14 2.92 -62.56
CA PRO A 626 -39.74 3.44 -61.25
C PRO A 626 -39.71 5.00 -61.09
N ARG A 627 -39.07 5.45 -59.99
CA ARG A 627 -38.06 6.55 -59.91
C ARG A 627 -38.49 7.97 -59.44
N PRO A 628 -37.52 8.85 -59.05
CA PRO A 628 -37.58 9.67 -57.83
C PRO A 628 -37.26 11.17 -58.06
N GLY A 629 -37.10 11.93 -56.97
CA GLY A 629 -36.69 13.34 -56.93
C GLY A 629 -37.71 14.12 -56.11
N SER A 630 -37.44 15.17 -55.33
CA SER A 630 -36.28 16.02 -55.10
C SER A 630 -36.62 16.88 -53.86
N ALA A 631 -35.62 17.47 -53.21
CA ALA A 631 -35.65 18.77 -52.52
C ALA A 631 -36.54 19.02 -51.25
N ALA A 632 -35.87 19.69 -50.31
CA ALA A 632 -36.34 20.86 -49.55
C ALA A 632 -37.31 20.71 -48.36
N THR A 633 -36.75 21.01 -47.18
CA THR A 633 -37.18 22.04 -46.21
C THR A 633 -38.46 21.90 -45.38
N VAL A 634 -38.26 22.27 -44.10
CA VAL A 634 -39.14 22.98 -43.15
C VAL A 634 -40.37 22.31 -42.52
N SER A 635 -40.22 22.12 -41.20
CA SER A 635 -41.01 22.76 -40.13
C SER A 635 -42.46 22.34 -39.83
N ALA A 636 -42.65 22.16 -38.51
CA ALA A 636 -43.85 22.51 -37.72
C ALA A 636 -45.07 21.59 -37.92
N SER A 637 -45.91 21.26 -36.94
CA SER A 637 -46.03 21.64 -35.52
C SER A 637 -47.25 20.90 -34.95
N THR A 638 -47.23 20.63 -33.64
CA THR A 638 -48.37 20.66 -32.68
C THR A 638 -49.54 19.67 -32.90
N SER A 639 -50.13 19.04 -31.89
CA SER A 639 -50.66 19.56 -30.63
C SER A 639 -51.12 18.37 -29.74
N ASN A 640 -50.73 18.32 -28.46
CA ASN A 640 -51.51 18.66 -27.25
C ASN A 640 -52.44 17.54 -26.72
N ILE A 641 -52.27 17.17 -25.45
CA ILE A 641 -53.20 17.45 -24.32
C ILE A 641 -52.50 17.07 -22.98
N ILE A 642 -52.89 17.77 -21.90
CA ILE A 642 -52.16 18.10 -20.66
C ILE A 642 -52.76 17.35 -19.41
N PRO A 643 -52.51 17.70 -18.11
CA PRO A 643 -51.95 16.85 -17.02
C PRO A 643 -52.94 16.58 -15.84
N PRO A 644 -52.48 16.23 -14.60
CA PRO A 644 -52.21 17.28 -13.60
C PRO A 644 -51.01 17.04 -12.64
N ARG A 645 -50.80 18.05 -11.80
CA ARG A 645 -49.60 18.59 -11.14
C ARG A 645 -49.68 18.47 -9.59
N HIS A 646 -48.57 18.76 -8.90
CA HIS A 646 -48.39 19.53 -7.63
C HIS A 646 -47.40 18.83 -6.66
N GLN A 647 -46.44 19.47 -5.96
CA GLN A 647 -45.91 20.85 -5.90
C GLN A 647 -44.62 20.83 -5.03
N LYS A 648 -43.67 21.75 -5.26
CA LYS A 648 -42.63 22.19 -4.29
C LYS A 648 -42.70 23.72 -4.15
N PRO A 649 -42.46 24.30 -2.95
CA PRO A 649 -42.44 25.74 -2.74
C PRO A 649 -41.04 26.37 -2.91
N ALA A 650 -41.04 27.71 -2.95
CA ALA A 650 -40.03 28.61 -3.52
C ALA A 650 -39.20 29.41 -2.48
N GLY A 651 -37.98 29.81 -2.90
CA GLY A 651 -37.54 31.22 -2.99
C GLY A 651 -37.00 31.98 -1.76
N ALA A 652 -35.73 32.42 -1.85
CA ALA A 652 -35.20 33.67 -1.28
C ALA A 652 -33.95 34.15 -2.07
N PRO A 653 -33.60 35.46 -2.09
CA PRO A 653 -33.01 36.12 -3.26
C PRO A 653 -31.47 36.31 -3.25
N ALA A 654 -30.92 36.51 -4.46
CA ALA A 654 -29.50 36.65 -4.76
C ALA A 654 -28.98 38.10 -4.69
N THR A 655 -27.79 38.27 -4.10
CA THR A 655 -26.98 39.51 -4.16
C THR A 655 -25.95 39.46 -5.29
N LYS A 656 -25.90 40.54 -6.08
CA LYS A 656 -25.02 40.80 -7.23
C LYS A 656 -23.51 40.74 -6.86
N LYS A 657 -22.70 40.06 -7.68
CA LYS A 657 -21.24 40.23 -7.77
C LYS A 657 -20.86 40.77 -9.15
N LYS A 658 -20.13 41.89 -9.17
CA LYS A 658 -19.51 42.52 -10.35
C LYS A 658 -18.45 41.60 -10.96
N GLN A 659 -18.49 41.49 -12.29
CA GLN A 659 -17.41 40.97 -13.14
C GLN A 659 -16.34 42.05 -13.34
N GLN A 660 -15.06 41.65 -13.35
CA GLN A 660 -14.02 42.34 -14.11
C GLN A 660 -13.16 41.33 -14.86
N GLN A 661 -12.80 41.72 -16.07
CA GLN A 661 -12.34 40.92 -17.20
C GLN A 661 -10.86 40.51 -17.13
N LYS A 662 -10.55 39.49 -17.93
CA LYS A 662 -9.24 38.86 -18.18
C LYS A 662 -8.44 39.56 -19.29
N LYS A 663 -7.10 39.58 -19.08
CA LYS A 663 -5.96 39.41 -20.04
C LYS A 663 -5.78 40.49 -21.15
N LYS A 664 -4.55 40.95 -21.50
CA LYS A 664 -3.45 40.18 -22.11
C LYS A 664 -2.12 41.01 -22.21
N LYS A 665 -1.01 40.26 -22.13
CA LYS A 665 0.27 40.28 -22.91
C LYS A 665 1.23 41.50 -22.88
N GLY A 666 2.50 41.15 -22.60
CA GLY A 666 3.60 41.29 -23.56
C GLY A 666 4.59 42.44 -23.28
N GLY A 667 5.83 42.09 -22.93
CA GLY A 667 6.87 43.06 -22.58
C GLY A 667 7.82 43.46 -23.71
N LYS A 668 8.77 44.35 -23.38
CA LYS A 668 10.19 44.35 -23.79
C LYS A 668 10.88 45.62 -23.25
N GLY A 669 12.07 45.44 -22.68
CA GLY A 669 13.24 46.29 -22.97
C GLY A 669 13.56 47.46 -22.03
N GLY A 670 14.76 47.42 -21.46
CA GLY A 670 15.75 48.48 -21.70
C GLY A 670 16.10 49.39 -20.53
N TRP A 671 17.38 49.24 -20.12
CA TRP A 671 18.23 50.11 -19.29
C TRP A 671 18.05 50.03 -17.77
#